data_AF-A0A7M2WWK5-F1
#
_entry.id   AF-A0A7M2WWK5-F1
#
_cell.length_a   1.000
_cell.length_b   1.000
_cell.length_c   1.000
_cell.angle_alpha   90.00
_cell.angle_beta   90.00
_cell.angle_gamma   90.00
#
_symmetry.space_group_name_H-M   'P 1'
#
loop_
_entity.id
_entity.type
_entity.pdbx_description
1 polymer ?
#
loop_
_entity_poly.entity_id
_entity_poly.type
_entity_poly.pdbx_seq_one_letter_code
_entity_poly.pdbx_strand_id
1 'polypeptide(L)'
;MIHKNLPHLIAFIVASLASAIALGQVSVDPDPNGVLIKPIPDKLIVLTFDDAPASHATVVAPILKSLGFGGTFYVCNFDSFKTRKDWYLTYRQMVAMNADGFEIGNHTHGHGGGLANYLRMEDEVIANHGPKMTTACWPVYQVAWSICPDLAARGYTFGRGGHERPYRPTVDNPFDVPSFTIKDGPPIENFVKQAQMACKGRVVVFCFHGVPDMEHPGVSLEPASFKAMMQYLKDNNYQCIAMRDMAKYIDPAKAAKLPRTANSAKDAPPFDRVKDDKPFVAPPACDIREFSFPGLPPASISKTSILLTVAYGTDVKALSPHIKVSPDATIAPANGTVRDFSKPQTYTVTARDGSTKSYLVTVKTRAASDAKEMLTFEMAATPGITISRDQVTAYLPSYSSLKELAPKFTLSPFATAVPSSGTFLDFTRPQRYRITAQDGSSRTVTVSVVHKDKQNVFVWKRAEDGNWSDATKWWASEGAMVSSPDNIIDFTQAGECAVKNDLNAGFLLNQLVLGDRSGRLTVNGNGLTFAKEPASQILPSIRATKCQRVDINLPLTLQDDFTVNTFPGKDPNCFISFNEVISGPGSLILHSSGDPNVAGTNFHDVHFGILQLNNSNTYTGGTVINGGKINVRKTNGLGTGTITLSSFGTLSTEANLANPVVINQGTLFHSTLSGPVTLNGTANLIGKCTISGPISGPGGLTMLGTNGTYLSMIPGGTVSLAGANTYTGPTIVFPGTLIVKNAAGLYGADAARWTPGNISIQKAATLRLNVGGPGEFTGQQIGTLLDNLTRQINDNGLMGGSYVSLDTAGATGLVTLSADIADSKGPGGGAFVIRKCGAGTMRLSGNNSYTGQTILEGGALVVSSLNSVTKALRQASSSLGAPTDIEAGEIVIGEEGKDGDCGLIYTGPGESSDRVMNLAGKNTIVTFDQSGAGLLKLTSPILISGYGASKTIVLRGDTAGTGEIAGDLSDPHDRAGKAKTAVTKFGRGKWVLSGTNSHSGPTRVTQGTLSLASVRSLSHQSEVEISEGAVLELDFKGEVHVGKLSFGGIALPAGTYDAKNSPKFIKGSGVLKN
;
A
#
# COMPACT_ATOMS: atom_id res chain seq x y z
N MET A 1 42.86 -43.51 69.69
CA MET A 1 41.71 -43.10 70.52
C MET A 1 40.87 -42.12 69.71
N ILE A 2 39.63 -42.54 69.44
CA ILE A 2 38.41 -41.71 69.38
C ILE A 2 38.38 -40.73 68.18
N HIS A 3 37.70 -40.98 67.06
CA HIS A 3 36.45 -41.74 66.86
C HIS A 3 35.32 -41.23 67.75
N LYS A 4 34.61 -40.19 67.31
CA LYS A 4 33.14 -40.07 67.38
C LYS A 4 32.68 -38.69 66.91
N ASN A 5 31.61 -38.69 66.12
CA ASN A 5 30.67 -37.60 65.87
C ASN A 5 30.69 -36.86 64.51
N LEU A 6 30.95 -37.58 63.42
CA LEU A 6 30.52 -37.18 62.07
C LEU A 6 29.00 -37.39 61.73
N PRO A 7 28.09 -38.00 62.54
CA PRO A 7 26.71 -38.19 62.11
C PRO A 7 25.71 -37.09 62.57
N HIS A 8 26.14 -35.99 63.19
CA HIS A 8 25.19 -34.95 63.65
C HIS A 8 25.14 -33.66 62.81
N LEU A 9 26.06 -33.45 61.87
CA LEU A 9 25.99 -32.30 60.97
C LEU A 9 25.21 -32.58 59.67
N ILE A 10 25.08 -33.86 59.29
CA ILE A 10 24.31 -34.28 58.11
C ILE A 10 22.80 -34.33 58.42
N ALA A 11 22.39 -34.52 59.67
CA ALA A 11 20.98 -34.57 60.05
C ALA A 11 20.28 -33.18 60.03
N PHE A 12 21.00 -32.07 60.24
CA PHE A 12 20.39 -30.73 60.25
C PHE A 12 20.34 -30.06 58.86
N ILE A 13 21.26 -30.42 57.96
CA ILE A 13 21.26 -29.90 56.57
C ILE A 13 20.30 -30.73 55.68
N VAL A 14 20.04 -32.00 56.02
CA VAL A 14 19.02 -32.80 55.33
C VAL A 14 17.59 -32.49 55.85
N ALA A 15 17.43 -31.98 57.08
CA ALA A 15 16.12 -31.60 57.62
C ALA A 15 15.63 -30.20 57.20
N SER A 16 16.48 -29.34 56.64
CA SER A 16 16.09 -28.02 56.10
C SER A 16 15.97 -27.98 54.57
N LEU A 17 16.23 -29.09 53.87
CA LEU A 17 15.96 -29.26 52.44
C LEU A 17 14.85 -30.30 52.14
N ALA A 18 14.18 -30.85 53.15
CA ALA A 18 13.12 -31.85 52.99
C ALA A 18 11.76 -31.39 53.57
N SER A 19 11.46 -30.09 53.53
CA SER A 19 10.13 -29.55 53.90
C SER A 19 9.71 -28.39 52.99
N ALA A 20 9.74 -28.64 51.68
CA ALA A 20 8.74 -28.10 50.76
C ALA A 20 8.07 -29.30 50.09
N ILE A 21 7.43 -30.14 50.91
CA ILE A 21 6.43 -31.08 50.41
C ILE A 21 5.41 -30.23 49.66
N ALA A 22 5.25 -30.56 48.39
CA ALA A 22 4.21 -30.06 47.53
C ALA A 22 2.86 -30.21 48.24
N LEU A 23 2.38 -29.12 48.85
CA LEU A 23 0.95 -28.90 48.98
C LEU A 23 0.46 -28.60 47.56
N GLY A 24 0.26 -29.66 46.78
CA GLY A 24 -0.50 -29.57 45.54
C GLY A 24 -1.85 -28.98 45.90
N GLN A 25 -2.05 -27.70 45.58
CA GLN A 25 -3.35 -27.09 45.74
C GLN A 25 -4.33 -27.84 44.85
N VAL A 26 -5.42 -28.30 45.46
CA VAL A 26 -6.49 -28.99 44.77
C VAL A 26 -7.05 -28.05 43.70
N SER A 27 -6.95 -28.47 42.43
CA SER A 27 -7.67 -27.85 41.32
C SER A 27 -9.14 -27.71 41.70
N VAL A 28 -9.75 -26.54 41.49
CA VAL A 28 -11.18 -26.36 41.81
C VAL A 28 -12.04 -27.22 40.89
N ASP A 29 -11.55 -27.51 39.67
CA ASP A 29 -12.20 -28.42 38.74
C ASP A 29 -11.65 -29.84 38.92
N PRO A 30 -12.51 -30.86 39.12
CA PRO A 30 -12.08 -32.25 39.21
C PRO A 30 -11.55 -32.75 37.86
N ASP A 31 -10.67 -33.77 37.90
CA ASP A 31 -10.13 -34.44 36.70
C ASP A 31 -10.61 -35.91 36.60
N PRO A 32 -11.92 -36.16 36.36
CA PRO A 32 -12.43 -37.53 36.27
C PRO A 32 -11.91 -38.28 35.04
N ASN A 33 -11.38 -37.57 34.04
CA ASN A 33 -10.91 -38.13 32.77
C ASN A 33 -9.38 -38.37 32.75
N GLY A 34 -8.67 -38.02 33.82
CA GLY A 34 -7.22 -38.15 33.94
C GLY A 34 -6.46 -37.40 32.84
N VAL A 35 -6.93 -36.20 32.51
CA VAL A 35 -6.40 -35.29 31.49
C VAL A 35 -5.08 -34.66 31.93
N LEU A 36 -4.91 -34.39 33.22
CA LEU A 36 -3.70 -33.79 33.76
C LEU A 36 -2.59 -34.84 33.89
N ILE A 37 -1.47 -34.58 33.23
CA ILE A 37 -0.20 -35.30 33.43
C ILE A 37 0.45 -34.83 34.74
N LYS A 38 0.31 -33.53 35.04
CA LYS A 38 0.87 -32.85 36.22
C LYS A 38 -0.10 -31.76 36.68
N PRO A 39 -0.09 -31.38 37.97
CA PRO A 39 -0.83 -30.21 38.43
C PRO A 39 -0.43 -28.94 37.67
N ILE A 40 -1.41 -28.11 37.33
CA ILE A 40 -1.17 -26.79 36.72
C ILE A 40 -0.70 -25.83 37.81
N PRO A 41 0.49 -25.22 37.69
CA PRO A 41 0.98 -24.27 38.68
C PRO A 41 0.17 -22.96 38.62
N ASP A 42 0.04 -22.31 39.77
CA ASP A 42 -0.41 -20.93 39.81
C ASP A 42 0.58 -20.04 39.03
N LYS A 43 0.07 -18.92 38.51
CA LYS A 43 0.78 -17.93 37.70
C LYS A 43 1.29 -18.45 36.36
N LEU A 44 0.68 -19.51 35.81
CA LEU A 44 0.97 -19.99 34.46
C LEU A 44 0.15 -19.23 33.40
N ILE A 45 0.85 -18.60 32.46
CA ILE A 45 0.29 -17.83 31.35
C ILE A 45 0.78 -18.34 30.01
N VAL A 46 -0.11 -18.37 29.03
CA VAL A 46 0.21 -18.57 27.62
C VAL A 46 0.10 -17.23 26.91
N LEU A 47 1.15 -16.84 26.18
CA LEU A 47 1.17 -15.61 25.38
C LEU A 47 0.99 -15.98 23.91
N THR A 48 -0.03 -15.43 23.25
CA THR A 48 -0.30 -15.68 21.82
C THR A 48 -0.39 -14.38 21.04
N PHE A 49 0.10 -14.42 19.80
CA PHE A 49 0.24 -13.28 18.92
C PHE A 49 -0.28 -13.64 17.52
N ASP A 50 -1.28 -12.92 17.02
CA ASP A 50 -2.01 -13.29 15.82
C ASP A 50 -1.64 -12.39 14.62
N ASP A 51 -2.00 -12.86 13.42
CA ASP A 51 -1.94 -12.15 12.13
C ASP A 51 -0.57 -11.96 11.47
N ALA A 52 0.50 -12.43 12.10
CA ALA A 52 1.86 -12.30 11.60
C ALA A 52 2.36 -10.86 11.28
N PRO A 53 1.98 -9.76 11.97
CA PRO A 53 2.59 -8.46 11.74
C PRO A 53 4.10 -8.48 12.03
N ALA A 54 4.87 -7.70 11.26
CA ALA A 54 6.33 -7.60 11.37
C ALA A 54 6.80 -7.13 12.76
N SER A 55 5.93 -6.46 13.52
CA SER A 55 6.19 -6.06 14.91
C SER A 55 6.41 -7.26 15.85
N HIS A 56 5.92 -8.45 15.48
CA HIS A 56 6.19 -9.68 16.21
C HIS A 56 7.69 -10.00 16.28
N ALA A 57 8.40 -9.89 15.16
CA ALA A 57 9.84 -10.14 15.12
C ALA A 57 10.67 -8.95 15.60
N THR A 58 10.20 -7.73 15.32
CA THR A 58 11.00 -6.51 15.53
C THR A 58 10.82 -5.88 16.92
N VAL A 59 9.72 -6.19 17.62
CA VAL A 59 9.39 -5.62 18.94
C VAL A 59 9.11 -6.72 19.96
N VAL A 60 8.16 -7.61 19.67
CA VAL A 60 7.65 -8.60 20.65
C VAL A 60 8.70 -9.64 21.01
N ALA A 61 9.21 -10.40 20.03
CA ALA A 61 10.15 -11.49 20.27
C ALA A 61 11.42 -11.04 21.03
N PRO A 62 12.07 -9.89 20.71
CA PRO A 62 13.18 -9.37 21.51
C PRO A 62 12.83 -9.11 22.98
N ILE A 63 11.64 -8.54 23.26
CA ILE A 63 11.20 -8.25 24.63
C ILE A 63 10.98 -9.57 25.39
N LEU A 64 10.23 -10.51 24.82
CA LEU A 64 9.96 -11.80 25.45
C LEU A 64 11.26 -12.56 25.75
N LYS A 65 12.17 -12.61 24.78
CA LYS A 65 13.48 -13.26 24.91
C LYS A 65 14.29 -12.65 26.05
N SER A 66 14.32 -11.32 26.17
CA SER A 66 15.03 -10.62 27.24
C SER A 66 14.51 -10.93 28.65
N LEU A 67 13.22 -11.28 28.76
CA LEU A 67 12.57 -11.63 30.02
C LEU A 67 12.58 -13.14 30.30
N GLY A 68 13.03 -13.96 29.35
CA GLY A 68 13.00 -15.42 29.43
C GLY A 68 11.60 -16.01 29.29
N PHE A 69 10.71 -15.34 28.56
CA PHE A 69 9.34 -15.77 28.32
C PHE A 69 9.20 -16.50 26.98
N GLY A 70 8.35 -17.53 26.94
CA GLY A 70 7.89 -18.16 25.70
C GLY A 70 6.64 -17.49 25.13
N GLY A 71 6.25 -17.88 23.92
CA GLY A 71 5.04 -17.40 23.26
C GLY A 71 4.79 -18.08 21.93
N THR A 72 3.55 -17.99 21.45
CA THR A 72 3.09 -18.56 20.17
C THR A 72 2.67 -17.47 19.21
N PHE A 73 3.22 -17.49 18.01
CA PHE A 73 2.93 -16.56 16.93
C PHE A 73 2.10 -17.28 15.87
N TYR A 74 0.81 -17.03 15.86
CA TYR A 74 -0.16 -17.58 14.91
C TYR A 74 -0.08 -16.81 13.60
N VAL A 75 0.41 -17.47 12.55
CA VAL A 75 0.71 -16.82 11.27
C VAL A 75 -0.34 -17.13 10.20
N CYS A 76 -0.71 -16.10 9.44
CA CYS A 76 -1.54 -16.17 8.24
C CYS A 76 -0.93 -15.28 7.15
N ASN A 77 -1.48 -15.35 5.92
CA ASN A 77 -1.05 -14.49 4.81
C ASN A 77 -2.22 -13.78 4.12
N PHE A 78 -2.45 -12.53 4.51
CA PHE A 78 -3.32 -11.60 3.79
C PHE A 78 -2.75 -11.28 2.39
N ASP A 79 -3.54 -10.64 1.52
CA ASP A 79 -3.07 -10.30 0.16
C ASP A 79 -1.82 -9.40 0.19
N SER A 80 -1.79 -8.46 1.13
CA SER A 80 -0.67 -7.56 1.45
C SER A 80 0.55 -8.30 2.03
N PHE A 81 0.38 -9.46 2.67
CA PHE A 81 1.48 -10.24 3.27
C PHE A 81 2.58 -10.57 2.28
N LYS A 82 2.23 -10.79 1.01
CA LYS A 82 3.18 -11.12 -0.06
C LYS A 82 4.11 -9.95 -0.40
N THR A 83 3.60 -8.73 -0.32
CA THR A 83 4.28 -7.53 -0.85
C THR A 83 4.73 -6.56 0.24
N ARG A 84 4.12 -6.60 1.44
CA ARG A 84 4.36 -5.68 2.56
C ARG A 84 5.12 -6.34 3.70
N LYS A 85 6.37 -6.74 3.45
CA LYS A 85 7.26 -7.29 4.49
C LYS A 85 7.69 -6.28 5.54
N ASP A 86 7.45 -5.00 5.27
CA ASP A 86 7.52 -3.94 6.26
C ASP A 86 6.37 -3.95 7.28
N TRP A 87 5.26 -4.63 6.96
CA TRP A 87 4.08 -4.77 7.84
C TRP A 87 3.86 -6.18 8.34
N TYR A 88 4.33 -7.20 7.61
CA TYR A 88 4.18 -8.61 7.98
C TYR A 88 5.50 -9.34 8.10
N LEU A 89 5.48 -10.41 8.89
CA LEU A 89 6.58 -11.32 9.04
C LEU A 89 7.04 -11.88 7.69
N THR A 90 8.35 -11.96 7.53
CA THR A 90 8.98 -12.82 6.54
C THR A 90 9.06 -14.24 7.08
N TYR A 91 9.08 -15.25 6.21
CA TYR A 91 9.30 -16.63 6.65
C TYR A 91 10.62 -16.79 7.39
N ARG A 92 11.66 -16.05 7.01
CA ARG A 92 12.94 -16.05 7.72
C ARG A 92 12.82 -15.52 9.16
N GLN A 93 12.05 -14.46 9.37
CA GLN A 93 11.77 -13.98 10.73
C GLN A 93 11.05 -15.07 11.55
N MET A 94 10.10 -15.80 10.95
CA MET A 94 9.44 -16.93 11.60
C MET A 94 10.45 -18.05 11.96
N VAL A 95 11.38 -18.39 11.05
CA VAL A 95 12.45 -19.36 11.31
C VAL A 95 13.36 -18.91 12.44
N ALA A 96 13.79 -17.64 12.45
CA ALA A 96 14.64 -17.07 13.48
C ALA A 96 13.94 -17.05 14.85
N MET A 97 12.67 -16.66 14.90
CA MET A 97 11.85 -16.71 16.11
C MET A 97 11.70 -18.16 16.63
N ASN A 98 11.49 -19.13 15.75
CA ASN A 98 11.44 -20.53 16.14
C ASN A 98 12.79 -21.04 16.69
N ALA A 99 13.92 -20.65 16.07
CA ALA A 99 15.25 -20.97 16.57
C ALA A 99 15.53 -20.36 17.94
N ASP A 100 14.93 -19.21 18.24
CA ASP A 100 14.93 -18.57 19.56
C ASP A 100 14.01 -19.23 20.59
N GLY A 101 13.33 -20.32 20.22
CA GLY A 101 12.48 -21.10 21.12
C GLY A 101 11.01 -20.68 21.17
N PHE A 102 10.60 -19.71 20.34
CA PHE A 102 9.19 -19.36 20.18
C PHE A 102 8.44 -20.39 19.33
N GLU A 103 7.11 -20.44 19.45
CA GLU A 103 6.27 -21.28 18.60
C GLU A 103 5.73 -20.50 17.42
N ILE A 104 5.78 -21.10 16.24
CA ILE A 104 5.04 -20.63 15.06
C ILE A 104 3.81 -21.52 14.92
N GLY A 105 2.64 -20.93 15.16
CA GLY A 105 1.32 -21.59 15.09
C GLY A 105 0.58 -21.25 13.81
N ASN A 106 -0.48 -22.01 13.51
CA ASN A 106 -1.24 -21.85 12.27
C ASN A 106 -2.46 -20.92 12.46
N HIS A 107 -2.55 -19.86 11.65
CA HIS A 107 -3.71 -18.97 11.59
C HIS A 107 -4.38 -18.94 10.20
N THR A 108 -4.16 -20.00 9.42
CA THR A 108 -4.69 -20.26 8.09
C THR A 108 -4.17 -19.38 6.96
N HIS A 109 -4.28 -19.89 5.74
CA HIS A 109 -4.00 -19.10 4.54
C HIS A 109 -5.11 -18.07 4.32
N GLY A 110 -4.75 -16.80 4.11
CA GLY A 110 -5.71 -15.71 3.86
C GLY A 110 -6.66 -15.39 5.01
N HIS A 111 -6.37 -15.84 6.25
CA HIS A 111 -7.28 -15.71 7.40
C HIS A 111 -8.67 -16.34 7.12
N GLY A 112 -8.71 -17.35 6.24
CA GLY A 112 -9.91 -18.07 5.81
C GLY A 112 -10.19 -19.33 6.64
N GLY A 113 -11.44 -19.79 6.65
CA GLY A 113 -11.83 -21.04 7.32
C GLY A 113 -11.52 -22.31 6.52
N GLY A 114 -11.68 -23.48 7.15
CA GLY A 114 -11.62 -24.80 6.50
C GLY A 114 -10.23 -25.44 6.44
N LEU A 115 -10.19 -26.78 6.36
CA LEU A 115 -8.95 -27.58 6.45
C LEU A 115 -7.91 -27.19 5.39
N ALA A 116 -8.34 -26.92 4.15
CA ALA A 116 -7.43 -26.61 3.05
C ALA A 116 -6.55 -25.38 3.32
N ASN A 117 -7.08 -24.37 4.03
CA ASN A 117 -6.34 -23.15 4.36
C ASN A 117 -5.33 -23.38 5.49
N TYR A 118 -5.63 -24.24 6.46
CA TYR A 118 -4.64 -24.68 7.46
C TYR A 118 -3.48 -25.41 6.79
N LEU A 119 -3.79 -26.40 5.94
CA LEU A 119 -2.76 -27.19 5.25
C LEU A 119 -1.89 -26.31 4.35
N ARG A 120 -2.50 -25.37 3.64
CA ARG A 120 -1.76 -24.45 2.76
C ARG A 120 -0.79 -23.56 3.51
N MET A 121 -1.20 -22.99 4.64
CA MET A 121 -0.30 -22.15 5.42
C MET A 121 0.87 -22.94 6.01
N GLU A 122 0.61 -24.16 6.48
CA GLU A 122 1.66 -25.07 6.97
C GLU A 122 2.67 -25.41 5.85
N ASP A 123 2.17 -25.79 4.67
CA ASP A 123 3.03 -26.08 3.51
C ASP A 123 3.89 -24.88 3.13
N GLU A 124 3.31 -23.67 3.13
CA GLU A 124 4.02 -22.44 2.80
C GLU A 124 5.13 -22.11 3.83
N VAL A 125 4.89 -22.35 5.12
CA VAL A 125 5.92 -22.15 6.15
C VAL A 125 7.02 -23.21 6.06
N ILE A 126 6.67 -24.48 5.87
CA ILE A 126 7.64 -25.56 5.69
C ILE A 126 8.47 -25.35 4.42
N ALA A 127 7.85 -24.87 3.33
CA ALA A 127 8.52 -24.53 2.09
C ALA A 127 9.66 -23.52 2.26
N ASN A 128 9.51 -22.65 3.25
CA ASN A 128 10.46 -21.61 3.57
C ASN A 128 11.28 -21.95 4.83
N HIS A 129 11.49 -23.24 5.09
CA HIS A 129 12.29 -23.79 6.19
C HIS A 129 11.76 -23.52 7.60
N GLY A 130 10.50 -23.10 7.73
CA GLY A 130 9.82 -22.93 9.01
C GLY A 130 9.46 -24.25 9.68
N PRO A 131 9.10 -24.22 10.97
CA PRO A 131 8.77 -25.43 11.72
C PRO A 131 7.43 -26.04 11.27
N LYS A 132 7.26 -27.34 11.50
CA LYS A 132 5.92 -27.95 11.46
C LYS A 132 5.04 -27.31 12.54
N MET A 133 3.86 -26.86 12.14
CA MET A 133 2.89 -26.26 13.05
C MET A 133 2.12 -27.34 13.81
N THR A 134 1.93 -27.13 15.12
CA THR A 134 1.25 -28.09 16.00
C THR A 134 0.09 -27.49 16.78
N THR A 135 -0.14 -26.19 16.68
CA THR A 135 -1.27 -25.51 17.29
C THR A 135 -1.95 -24.61 16.28
N ALA A 136 -3.25 -24.39 16.48
CA ALA A 136 -4.08 -23.58 15.62
C ALA A 136 -4.67 -22.39 16.39
N CYS A 137 -4.94 -21.31 15.68
CA CYS A 137 -5.86 -20.28 16.12
C CYS A 137 -7.01 -20.17 15.12
N TRP A 138 -8.23 -20.05 15.62
CA TRP A 138 -9.42 -19.93 14.78
C TRP A 138 -9.62 -18.48 14.33
N PRO A 139 -9.58 -18.18 13.02
CA PRO A 139 -9.93 -16.86 12.51
C PRO A 139 -11.26 -16.38 13.10
N VAL A 140 -11.30 -15.13 13.57
CA VAL A 140 -12.45 -14.49 14.23
C VAL A 140 -13.10 -15.31 15.36
N TYR A 141 -12.33 -16.19 16.03
CA TYR A 141 -12.79 -17.05 17.13
C TYR A 141 -13.83 -18.11 16.77
N GLN A 142 -14.02 -18.41 15.48
CA GLN A 142 -15.03 -19.39 15.05
C GLN A 142 -14.44 -20.80 14.89
N VAL A 143 -14.70 -21.67 15.87
CA VAL A 143 -14.21 -23.06 15.86
C VAL A 143 -14.92 -23.90 14.79
N ALA A 144 -14.14 -24.49 13.87
CA ALA A 144 -14.65 -25.41 12.86
C ALA A 144 -14.59 -26.86 13.35
N TRP A 145 -15.56 -27.27 14.18
CA TRP A 145 -15.58 -28.59 14.84
C TRP A 145 -15.47 -29.79 13.89
N SER A 146 -15.93 -29.68 12.64
CA SER A 146 -15.88 -30.76 11.66
C SER A 146 -14.46 -31.15 11.24
N ILE A 147 -13.49 -30.23 11.35
CA ILE A 147 -12.11 -30.47 10.91
C ILE A 147 -11.15 -30.77 12.07
N CYS A 148 -11.58 -30.64 13.33
CA CYS A 148 -10.73 -30.93 14.49
C CYS A 148 -10.16 -32.36 14.49
N PRO A 149 -10.93 -33.42 14.12
CA PRO A 149 -10.37 -34.77 14.01
C PRO A 149 -9.24 -34.89 12.98
N ASP A 150 -9.37 -34.21 11.83
CA ASP A 150 -8.34 -34.22 10.78
C ASP A 150 -7.07 -33.46 11.22
N LEU A 151 -7.23 -32.34 11.91
CA LEU A 151 -6.11 -31.59 12.48
C LEU A 151 -5.40 -32.42 13.57
N ALA A 152 -6.15 -33.06 14.46
CA ALA A 152 -5.60 -33.95 15.48
C ALA A 152 -4.79 -35.11 14.87
N ALA A 153 -5.33 -35.77 13.83
CA ALA A 153 -4.64 -36.84 13.12
C ALA A 153 -3.32 -36.38 12.46
N ARG A 154 -3.18 -35.09 12.18
CA ARG A 154 -1.96 -34.48 11.60
C ARG A 154 -0.96 -33.97 12.65
N GLY A 155 -1.31 -34.07 13.93
CA GLY A 155 -0.46 -33.71 15.06
C GLY A 155 -0.76 -32.33 15.67
N TYR A 156 -1.91 -31.72 15.36
CA TYR A 156 -2.35 -30.54 16.09
C TYR A 156 -2.85 -30.93 17.48
N THR A 157 -2.37 -30.23 18.52
CA THR A 157 -2.65 -30.55 19.92
C THR A 157 -3.59 -29.57 20.59
N PHE A 158 -3.52 -28.28 20.23
CA PHE A 158 -4.36 -27.22 20.79
C PHE A 158 -4.86 -26.26 19.72
N GLY A 159 -6.06 -25.70 19.94
CA GLY A 159 -6.73 -24.69 19.11
C GLY A 159 -7.23 -23.55 19.98
N ARG A 160 -6.79 -22.31 19.71
CA ARG A 160 -7.21 -21.12 20.46
C ARG A 160 -8.51 -20.53 19.90
N GLY A 161 -9.51 -20.40 20.76
CA GLY A 161 -10.78 -19.71 20.49
C GLY A 161 -10.93 -18.42 21.31
N GLY A 162 -12.14 -17.86 21.32
CA GLY A 162 -12.46 -16.60 22.00
C GLY A 162 -13.60 -16.77 23.00
N HIS A 163 -13.36 -16.44 24.26
CA HIS A 163 -14.37 -16.54 25.35
C HIS A 163 -14.18 -15.50 26.46
N GLU A 164 -13.07 -14.74 26.48
CA GLU A 164 -12.76 -13.70 27.49
C GLU A 164 -12.75 -14.24 28.95
N ARG A 165 -12.21 -15.45 29.15
CA ARG A 165 -12.06 -16.10 30.47
C ARG A 165 -10.82 -17.03 30.52
N PRO A 166 -10.36 -17.49 31.70
CA PRO A 166 -9.28 -18.48 31.80
C PRO A 166 -9.69 -19.85 31.25
N TYR A 167 -8.70 -20.61 30.77
CA TYR A 167 -8.83 -21.99 30.34
C TYR A 167 -8.86 -22.94 31.54
N ARG A 168 -9.79 -23.91 31.52
CA ARG A 168 -9.94 -24.97 32.51
C ARG A 168 -9.60 -26.32 31.87
N PRO A 169 -8.38 -26.83 32.03
CA PRO A 169 -7.88 -27.99 31.27
C PRO A 169 -8.68 -29.29 31.37
N THR A 170 -9.41 -29.50 32.47
CA THR A 170 -10.18 -30.74 32.71
C THR A 170 -11.63 -30.66 32.23
N VAL A 171 -12.07 -29.47 31.78
CA VAL A 171 -13.45 -29.17 31.41
C VAL A 171 -13.57 -28.68 29.97
N ASP A 172 -12.66 -27.81 29.54
CA ASP A 172 -12.69 -27.15 28.25
C ASP A 172 -11.91 -27.98 27.20
N ASN A 173 -12.47 -28.11 25.99
CA ASN A 173 -11.84 -28.88 24.92
C ASN A 173 -10.55 -28.19 24.44
N PRO A 174 -9.45 -28.92 24.19
CA PRO A 174 -8.17 -28.33 23.81
C PRO A 174 -8.18 -27.70 22.42
N PHE A 175 -9.17 -27.98 21.56
CA PHE A 175 -9.35 -27.28 20.28
C PHE A 175 -10.17 -25.99 20.40
N ASP A 176 -10.65 -25.62 21.59
CA ASP A 176 -11.32 -24.35 21.83
C ASP A 176 -10.87 -23.77 23.17
N VAL A 177 -9.58 -23.39 23.22
CA VAL A 177 -8.92 -22.80 24.39
C VAL A 177 -9.37 -21.33 24.54
N PRO A 178 -10.05 -20.96 25.65
CA PRO A 178 -10.40 -19.60 26.00
C PRO A 178 -9.19 -18.67 26.09
N SER A 179 -9.38 -17.42 25.67
CA SER A 179 -8.37 -16.37 25.76
C SER A 179 -8.97 -15.00 26.01
N PHE A 180 -8.13 -14.07 26.49
CA PHE A 180 -8.43 -12.65 26.67
C PHE A 180 -7.77 -11.82 25.57
N THR A 181 -8.54 -10.98 24.88
CA THR A 181 -8.02 -10.11 23.82
C THR A 181 -7.44 -8.83 24.42
N ILE A 182 -6.19 -8.51 24.09
CA ILE A 182 -5.49 -7.30 24.53
C ILE A 182 -5.27 -6.36 23.35
N LYS A 183 -5.68 -5.09 23.53
CA LYS A 183 -5.53 -3.98 22.58
C LYS A 183 -5.51 -2.65 23.31
N ASP A 184 -5.22 -1.55 22.62
CA ASP A 184 -5.32 -0.21 23.19
C ASP A 184 -6.78 0.15 23.58
N GLY A 185 -6.93 0.89 24.68
CA GLY A 185 -8.22 1.38 25.20
C GLY A 185 -8.50 0.98 26.66
N PRO A 186 -8.51 -0.32 27.00
CA PRO A 186 -8.68 -0.78 28.37
C PRO A 186 -7.48 -0.41 29.27
N PRO A 187 -7.70 -0.05 30.55
CA PRO A 187 -6.62 0.17 31.49
C PRO A 187 -5.83 -1.11 31.76
N ILE A 188 -4.52 -0.99 31.96
CA ILE A 188 -3.61 -2.11 32.27
C ILE A 188 -3.97 -2.84 33.57
N GLU A 189 -4.72 -2.20 34.46
CA GLU A 189 -5.35 -2.82 35.63
C GLU A 189 -6.28 -3.97 35.23
N ASN A 190 -6.91 -3.91 34.05
CA ASN A 190 -7.72 -5.01 33.53
C ASN A 190 -6.84 -6.21 33.17
N PHE A 191 -5.71 -5.99 32.50
CA PHE A 191 -4.71 -7.02 32.21
C PHE A 191 -4.20 -7.67 33.50
N VAL A 192 -3.88 -6.87 34.52
CA VAL A 192 -3.48 -7.36 35.85
C VAL A 192 -4.55 -8.26 36.48
N LYS A 193 -5.81 -7.81 36.49
CA LYS A 193 -6.93 -8.58 37.05
C LYS A 193 -7.14 -9.91 36.32
N GLN A 194 -6.91 -9.94 35.01
CA GLN A 194 -7.00 -11.15 34.19
C GLN A 194 -5.81 -12.09 34.47
N ALA A 195 -4.58 -11.57 34.52
CA ALA A 195 -3.38 -12.35 34.85
C ALA A 195 -3.51 -13.04 36.21
N GLN A 196 -4.04 -12.33 37.21
CA GLN A 196 -4.28 -12.85 38.56
C GLN A 196 -5.26 -14.04 38.59
N MET A 197 -6.06 -14.28 37.53
CA MET A 197 -6.93 -15.46 37.46
C MET A 197 -6.18 -16.76 37.13
N ALA A 198 -4.88 -16.70 36.81
CA ALA A 198 -4.01 -17.85 36.61
C ALA A 198 -3.70 -18.53 37.95
N CYS A 199 -4.71 -19.14 38.57
CA CYS A 199 -4.56 -19.88 39.81
C CYS A 199 -5.58 -21.02 39.89
N LYS A 200 -5.38 -21.91 40.87
CA LYS A 200 -6.33 -23.01 41.18
C LYS A 200 -6.53 -23.99 40.03
N GLY A 201 -5.46 -24.33 39.31
CA GLY A 201 -5.51 -25.29 38.22
C GLY A 201 -5.83 -24.69 36.84
N ARG A 202 -6.02 -23.36 36.74
CA ARG A 202 -6.43 -22.65 35.52
C ARG A 202 -5.25 -22.00 34.82
N VAL A 203 -5.36 -21.88 33.49
CA VAL A 203 -4.35 -21.22 32.65
C VAL A 203 -4.95 -19.95 32.06
N VAL A 204 -4.23 -18.83 32.14
CA VAL A 204 -4.62 -17.59 31.46
C VAL A 204 -3.93 -17.55 30.09
N VAL A 205 -4.70 -17.31 29.03
CA VAL A 205 -4.19 -17.16 27.67
C VAL A 205 -4.46 -15.73 27.21
N PHE A 206 -3.42 -14.99 26.86
CA PHE A 206 -3.54 -13.65 26.30
C PHE A 206 -3.35 -13.66 24.79
N CYS A 207 -4.28 -13.00 24.10
CA CYS A 207 -4.25 -12.77 22.67
C CYS A 207 -3.84 -11.33 22.38
N PHE A 208 -2.72 -11.17 21.70
CA PHE A 208 -2.27 -9.92 21.11
C PHE A 208 -2.34 -10.03 19.59
N HIS A 209 -2.50 -8.91 18.90
CA HIS A 209 -2.26 -8.85 17.44
C HIS A 209 -0.88 -8.22 17.24
N GLY A 210 -0.77 -7.08 16.54
CA GLY A 210 0.48 -6.34 16.41
C GLY A 210 0.82 -5.41 17.59
N VAL A 211 2.12 -5.28 17.87
CA VAL A 211 2.70 -4.35 18.85
C VAL A 211 3.72 -3.40 18.19
N PRO A 212 3.29 -2.41 17.38
CA PRO A 212 1.92 -2.13 16.95
C PRO A 212 1.49 -2.98 15.74
N ASP A 213 0.18 -2.96 15.44
CA ASP A 213 -0.38 -3.49 14.19
C ASP A 213 -0.63 -2.34 13.23
N MET A 214 0.12 -2.31 12.12
CA MET A 214 0.02 -1.23 11.14
C MET A 214 -1.14 -1.43 10.15
N GLU A 215 -1.58 -2.67 9.93
CA GLU A 215 -2.67 -2.98 9.02
C GLU A 215 -4.02 -2.90 9.73
N HIS A 216 -4.05 -3.32 10.99
CA HIS A 216 -5.26 -3.41 11.79
C HIS A 216 -5.18 -2.53 13.05
N PRO A 217 -5.19 -1.19 12.93
CA PRO A 217 -4.99 -0.29 14.05
C PRO A 217 -6.04 -0.45 15.17
N GLY A 218 -7.23 -0.98 14.86
CA GLY A 218 -8.29 -1.25 15.85
C GLY A 218 -8.00 -2.38 16.84
N VAL A 219 -6.97 -3.18 16.60
CA VAL A 219 -6.50 -4.27 17.50
C VAL A 219 -5.03 -4.13 17.87
N SER A 220 -4.40 -3.01 17.51
CA SER A 220 -3.01 -2.67 17.85
C SER A 220 -2.82 -2.42 19.35
N LEU A 221 -1.59 -2.63 19.82
CA LEU A 221 -1.13 -2.25 21.16
C LEU A 221 0.17 -1.45 21.08
N GLU A 222 0.25 -0.35 21.83
CA GLU A 222 1.49 0.44 21.93
C GLU A 222 2.67 -0.38 22.55
N PRO A 223 3.88 -0.34 21.97
CA PRO A 223 5.06 -1.05 22.49
C PRO A 223 5.39 -0.78 23.96
N ALA A 224 5.19 0.46 24.41
CA ALA A 224 5.44 0.84 25.81
C ALA A 224 4.46 0.14 26.77
N SER A 225 3.18 0.06 26.37
CA SER A 225 2.13 -0.66 27.12
C SER A 225 2.46 -2.14 27.21
N PHE A 226 2.81 -2.76 26.07
CA PHE A 226 3.22 -4.17 26.04
C PHE A 226 4.42 -4.46 26.94
N LYS A 227 5.47 -3.63 26.87
CA LYS A 227 6.66 -3.78 27.70
C LYS A 227 6.32 -3.71 29.20
N ALA A 228 5.44 -2.80 29.59
CA ALA A 228 4.99 -2.68 30.99
C ALA A 228 4.18 -3.89 31.46
N MET A 229 3.29 -4.42 30.61
CA MET A 229 2.54 -5.65 30.88
C MET A 229 3.48 -6.84 31.10
N MET A 230 4.47 -7.02 30.21
CA MET A 230 5.43 -8.11 30.33
C MET A 230 6.33 -7.96 31.57
N GLN A 231 6.74 -6.73 31.90
CA GLN A 231 7.51 -6.46 33.10
C GLN A 231 6.70 -6.76 34.37
N TYR A 232 5.41 -6.42 34.42
CA TYR A 232 4.53 -6.79 35.53
C TYR A 232 4.50 -8.31 35.77
N LEU A 233 4.37 -9.10 34.69
CA LEU A 233 4.40 -10.55 34.79
C LEU A 233 5.74 -11.05 35.35
N LYS A 234 6.86 -10.45 34.90
CA LYS A 234 8.20 -10.80 35.36
C LYS A 234 8.40 -10.48 36.84
N ASP A 235 8.04 -9.28 37.27
CA ASP A 235 8.24 -8.77 38.63
C ASP A 235 7.43 -9.52 39.69
N ASN A 236 6.35 -10.18 39.24
CA ASN A 236 5.45 -11.00 40.04
C ASN A 236 5.64 -12.52 39.86
N ASN A 237 6.72 -12.93 39.20
CA ASN A 237 7.13 -14.32 39.02
C ASN A 237 6.09 -15.18 38.26
N TYR A 238 5.41 -14.62 37.26
CA TYR A 238 4.58 -15.40 36.35
C TYR A 238 5.46 -16.22 35.39
N GLN A 239 5.01 -17.44 35.10
CA GLN A 239 5.62 -18.30 34.10
C GLN A 239 4.87 -18.11 32.77
N CYS A 240 5.55 -17.61 31.75
CA CYS A 240 4.98 -17.40 30.42
C CYS A 240 5.52 -18.43 29.43
N ILE A 241 4.63 -19.20 28.80
CA ILE A 241 4.98 -20.31 27.88
C ILE A 241 4.29 -20.16 26.51
N ALA A 242 4.76 -20.92 25.53
CA ALA A 242 4.05 -21.11 24.27
C ALA A 242 2.87 -22.09 24.45
N MET A 243 1.85 -22.00 23.60
CA MET A 243 0.69 -22.88 23.56
C MET A 243 1.10 -24.37 23.48
N ARG A 244 2.05 -24.74 22.63
CA ARG A 244 2.56 -26.13 22.53
C ARG A 244 3.06 -26.69 23.87
N ASP A 245 3.61 -25.83 24.73
CA ASP A 245 4.21 -26.24 25.99
C ASP A 245 3.17 -26.62 27.04
N MET A 246 1.89 -26.33 26.84
CA MET A 246 0.81 -26.84 27.70
C MET A 246 0.75 -28.38 27.70
N ALA A 247 1.25 -29.04 26.66
CA ALA A 247 1.37 -30.50 26.60
C ALA A 247 2.28 -31.08 27.69
N LYS A 248 3.08 -30.25 28.38
CA LYS A 248 3.87 -30.67 29.56
C LYS A 248 3.00 -30.97 30.78
N TYR A 249 1.77 -30.45 30.82
CA TYR A 249 0.83 -30.58 31.94
C TYR A 249 -0.45 -31.31 31.55
N ILE A 250 -0.85 -31.24 30.28
CA ILE A 250 -2.13 -31.72 29.76
C ILE A 250 -1.86 -32.79 28.71
N ASP A 251 -2.56 -33.94 28.79
CA ASP A 251 -2.59 -34.95 27.74
C ASP A 251 -3.58 -34.50 26.64
N PRO A 252 -3.11 -34.03 25.46
CA PRO A 252 -3.99 -33.46 24.45
C PRO A 252 -4.95 -34.50 23.85
N ALA A 253 -4.54 -35.78 23.80
CA ALA A 253 -5.36 -36.85 23.23
C ALA A 253 -6.53 -37.23 24.14
N LYS A 254 -6.33 -37.18 25.47
CA LYS A 254 -7.43 -37.33 26.44
C LYS A 254 -8.30 -36.08 26.48
N ALA A 255 -7.69 -34.90 26.52
CA ALA A 255 -8.41 -33.63 26.55
C ALA A 255 -9.32 -33.46 25.32
N ALA A 256 -8.91 -33.94 24.13
CA ALA A 256 -9.71 -33.87 22.91
C ALA A 256 -11.07 -34.59 22.99
N LYS A 257 -11.25 -35.50 23.97
CA LYS A 257 -12.51 -36.20 24.24
C LYS A 257 -13.46 -35.44 25.17
N LEU A 258 -13.02 -34.32 25.75
CA LEU A 258 -13.87 -33.45 26.57
C LEU A 258 -14.97 -32.82 25.71
N PRO A 259 -16.12 -32.48 26.31
CA PRO A 259 -17.19 -31.77 25.60
C PRO A 259 -16.68 -30.45 25.03
N ARG A 260 -17.39 -29.92 24.04
CA ARG A 260 -17.09 -28.60 23.47
C ARG A 260 -17.03 -27.55 24.58
N THR A 261 -16.05 -26.66 24.50
CA THR A 261 -15.92 -25.55 25.45
C THR A 261 -17.20 -24.73 25.48
N ALA A 262 -17.78 -24.58 26.67
CA ALA A 262 -19.05 -23.87 26.88
C ALA A 262 -18.81 -22.54 27.62
N ASN A 263 -19.78 -21.63 27.46
CA ASN A 263 -19.93 -20.34 28.17
C ASN A 263 -18.89 -19.26 27.83
N SER A 264 -19.40 -18.10 27.41
CA SER A 264 -18.65 -16.85 27.28
C SER A 264 -18.35 -16.24 28.66
N ALA A 265 -17.51 -15.20 28.73
CA ALA A 265 -17.21 -14.47 29.97
C ALA A 265 -18.47 -14.03 30.74
N LYS A 266 -19.54 -13.67 30.02
CA LYS A 266 -20.80 -13.23 30.62
C LYS A 266 -21.51 -14.35 31.39
N ASP A 267 -21.32 -15.58 30.95
CA ASP A 267 -22.02 -16.77 31.44
C ASP A 267 -21.08 -17.68 32.27
N ALA A 268 -19.85 -17.24 32.48
CA ALA A 268 -18.85 -17.94 33.27
C ALA A 268 -19.00 -17.62 34.77
N PRO A 269 -18.71 -18.57 35.67
CA PRO A 269 -18.68 -18.29 37.10
C PRO A 269 -17.58 -17.26 37.44
N PRO A 270 -17.73 -16.50 38.53
CA PRO A 270 -16.67 -15.60 38.98
C PRO A 270 -15.40 -16.39 39.32
N PHE A 271 -14.26 -15.89 38.84
CA PHE A 271 -12.97 -16.55 39.04
C PHE A 271 -12.20 -15.94 40.21
N ASP A 272 -11.66 -16.80 41.08
CA ASP A 272 -10.67 -16.41 42.09
C ASP A 272 -9.43 -15.78 41.46
N ARG A 273 -8.73 -14.98 42.28
CA ARG A 273 -7.53 -14.26 41.88
C ARG A 273 -6.39 -14.45 42.88
N VAL A 274 -5.16 -14.44 42.40
CA VAL A 274 -3.96 -14.29 43.22
C VAL A 274 -4.02 -12.95 43.96
N LYS A 275 -3.66 -12.93 45.25
CA LYS A 275 -3.84 -11.77 46.14
C LYS A 275 -2.55 -10.98 46.46
N ASP A 276 -1.38 -11.55 46.19
CA ASP A 276 -0.09 -11.04 46.70
C ASP A 276 0.82 -10.46 45.59
N ASP A 277 0.25 -10.03 44.47
CA ASP A 277 1.03 -9.36 43.42
C ASP A 277 1.39 -7.92 43.82
N LYS A 278 2.61 -7.51 43.50
CA LYS A 278 3.07 -6.12 43.59
C LYS A 278 2.19 -5.21 42.72
N PRO A 279 1.88 -3.99 43.16
CA PRO A 279 1.08 -3.06 42.38
C PRO A 279 1.77 -2.72 41.07
N PHE A 280 0.99 -2.58 40.01
CA PHE A 280 1.47 -2.13 38.71
C PHE A 280 1.98 -0.68 38.78
N VAL A 281 3.09 -0.39 38.10
CA VAL A 281 3.63 0.96 37.93
C VAL A 281 3.62 1.32 36.45
N ALA A 282 2.80 2.30 36.07
CA ALA A 282 2.70 2.75 34.68
C ALA A 282 4.03 3.26 34.14
N PRO A 283 4.38 2.97 32.87
CA PRO A 283 5.55 3.57 32.26
C PRO A 283 5.33 5.09 32.15
N PRO A 284 6.36 5.90 32.43
CA PRO A 284 6.28 7.35 32.27
C PRO A 284 6.05 7.70 30.81
N ALA A 285 5.02 8.51 30.53
CA ALA A 285 4.72 9.03 29.20
C ALA A 285 4.58 10.55 29.24
N CYS A 286 5.09 11.25 28.24
CA CYS A 286 5.17 12.71 28.19
C CYS A 286 4.47 13.28 26.95
N ASP A 287 3.26 12.80 26.64
CA ASP A 287 2.53 13.21 25.43
C ASP A 287 1.45 14.25 25.72
N ILE A 288 1.27 15.19 24.77
CA ILE A 288 0.03 15.97 24.66
C ILE A 288 -0.96 15.11 23.88
N ARG A 289 -2.07 14.74 24.52
CA ARG A 289 -3.12 13.91 23.93
C ARG A 289 -4.23 14.73 23.29
N GLU A 290 -4.42 15.96 23.75
CA GLU A 290 -5.38 16.89 23.20
C GLU A 290 -4.88 18.32 23.38
N PHE A 291 -5.00 19.15 22.35
CA PHE A 291 -4.72 20.59 22.41
C PHE A 291 -5.80 21.33 21.62
N SER A 292 -6.54 22.23 22.23
CA SER A 292 -7.59 23.02 21.59
C SER A 292 -7.70 24.43 22.19
N PHE A 293 -8.44 25.32 21.51
CA PHE A 293 -8.92 26.57 22.11
C PHE A 293 -10.44 26.48 22.31
N PRO A 294 -11.03 27.23 23.27
CA PRO A 294 -12.47 27.27 23.48
C PRO A 294 -13.24 27.50 22.16
N GLY A 295 -14.21 26.63 21.87
CA GLY A 295 -15.03 26.72 20.66
C GLY A 295 -14.39 26.19 19.36
N LEU A 296 -13.18 25.62 19.43
CA LEU A 296 -12.54 24.92 18.30
C LEU A 296 -12.40 23.41 18.58
N PRO A 297 -12.43 22.56 17.54
CA PRO A 297 -12.12 21.14 17.69
C PRO A 297 -10.65 20.92 18.12
N PRO A 298 -10.31 19.75 18.68
CA PRO A 298 -8.93 19.37 18.95
C PRO A 298 -8.01 19.51 17.73
N ALA A 299 -6.81 20.04 17.95
CA ALA A 299 -5.78 20.18 16.92
C ALA A 299 -5.24 18.83 16.47
N SER A 300 -4.86 18.74 15.19
CA SER A 300 -4.02 17.63 14.74
C SER A 300 -2.60 17.82 15.27
N ILE A 301 -2.09 16.77 15.91
CA ILE A 301 -0.75 16.74 16.50
C ILE A 301 0.15 15.91 15.58
N SER A 302 1.18 16.53 15.00
CA SER A 302 2.15 15.85 14.14
C SER A 302 3.51 15.83 14.81
N LYS A 303 3.90 14.67 15.37
CA LYS A 303 5.09 14.50 16.21
C LYS A 303 5.08 15.50 17.38
N THR A 304 5.91 16.53 17.32
CA THR A 304 6.02 17.60 18.31
C THR A 304 5.52 18.95 17.79
N SER A 305 4.87 18.99 16.63
CA SER A 305 4.29 20.20 16.07
C SER A 305 2.77 20.16 16.19
N ILE A 306 2.20 21.26 16.70
CA ILE A 306 0.76 21.45 16.81
C ILE A 306 0.40 22.69 16.01
N LEU A 307 -0.46 22.55 15.01
CA LEU A 307 -0.90 23.65 14.15
C LEU A 307 -2.40 23.89 14.33
N LEU A 308 -2.78 25.09 14.76
CA LEU A 308 -4.17 25.52 14.82
C LEU A 308 -4.42 26.69 13.88
N THR A 309 -5.60 26.71 13.26
CA THR A 309 -6.07 27.88 12.49
C THR A 309 -7.23 28.53 13.23
N VAL A 310 -7.11 29.82 13.55
CA VAL A 310 -8.17 30.63 14.20
C VAL A 310 -8.82 31.58 13.19
N ALA A 311 -10.01 32.09 13.50
CA ALA A 311 -10.76 32.99 12.62
C ALA A 311 -9.97 34.29 12.32
N TYR A 312 -10.25 34.91 11.17
CA TYR A 312 -9.69 36.21 10.81
C TYR A 312 -10.08 37.27 11.85
N GLY A 313 -9.13 38.13 12.26
CA GLY A 313 -9.33 39.14 13.29
C GLY A 313 -9.30 38.60 14.73
N THR A 314 -9.10 37.29 14.95
CA THR A 314 -8.86 36.75 16.30
C THR A 314 -7.60 37.39 16.89
N ASP A 315 -7.73 37.96 18.09
CA ASP A 315 -6.57 38.43 18.83
C ASP A 315 -5.76 37.23 19.33
N VAL A 316 -4.70 36.88 18.59
CA VAL A 316 -3.80 35.78 18.94
C VAL A 316 -2.86 36.12 20.11
N LYS A 317 -2.85 37.38 20.59
CA LYS A 317 -1.93 37.80 21.65
C LYS A 317 -2.34 37.33 23.05
N ALA A 318 -3.57 36.84 23.21
CA ALA A 318 -4.11 36.47 24.52
C ALA A 318 -5.02 35.22 24.45
N LEU A 319 -4.52 34.09 23.96
CA LEU A 319 -5.29 32.83 23.90
C LEU A 319 -4.94 31.88 25.05
N SER A 320 -5.95 31.20 25.59
CA SER A 320 -5.83 30.18 26.64
C SER A 320 -6.26 28.81 26.09
N PRO A 321 -5.36 27.82 26.00
CA PRO A 321 -5.69 26.50 25.44
C PRO A 321 -6.24 25.53 26.49
N HIS A 322 -7.07 24.60 26.03
CA HIS A 322 -7.42 23.36 26.73
C HIS A 322 -6.45 22.25 26.32
N ILE A 323 -5.74 21.69 27.30
CA ILE A 323 -4.69 20.70 27.08
C ILE A 323 -4.94 19.47 27.95
N LYS A 324 -4.90 18.28 27.33
CA LYS A 324 -4.82 17.00 28.04
C LYS A 324 -3.47 16.36 27.77
N VAL A 325 -2.82 15.88 28.83
CA VAL A 325 -1.52 15.19 28.75
C VAL A 325 -1.64 13.72 29.17
N SER A 326 -0.57 12.95 28.99
CA SER A 326 -0.47 11.59 29.51
C SER A 326 -0.74 11.51 31.02
N PRO A 327 -1.30 10.39 31.53
CA PRO A 327 -1.51 10.17 32.95
C PRO A 327 -0.24 10.42 33.77
N ASP A 328 -0.41 11.03 34.95
CA ASP A 328 0.67 11.39 35.89
C ASP A 328 1.74 12.36 35.34
N ALA A 329 1.55 12.90 34.13
CA ALA A 329 2.44 13.92 33.58
C ALA A 329 1.99 15.33 33.97
N THR A 330 2.94 16.25 34.05
CA THR A 330 2.71 17.68 34.21
C THR A 330 3.04 18.41 32.91
N ILE A 331 2.52 19.62 32.73
CA ILE A 331 2.80 20.44 31.55
C ILE A 331 3.18 21.87 31.96
N ALA A 332 4.20 22.40 31.29
CA ALA A 332 4.68 23.76 31.46
C ALA A 332 4.72 24.47 30.09
N PRO A 333 4.05 25.63 29.92
CA PRO A 333 3.10 26.24 30.87
C PRO A 333 1.86 25.37 31.12
N ALA A 334 1.20 25.63 32.25
CA ALA A 334 0.02 24.87 32.69
C ALA A 334 -1.15 25.01 31.70
N ASN A 335 -1.99 23.99 31.66
CA ASN A 335 -3.27 24.03 30.95
C ASN A 335 -4.07 25.29 31.33
N GLY A 336 -4.65 25.98 30.35
CA GLY A 336 -5.40 27.22 30.55
C GLY A 336 -4.54 28.50 30.67
N THR A 337 -3.21 28.43 30.56
CA THR A 337 -2.35 29.64 30.62
C THR A 337 -2.56 30.53 29.38
N VAL A 338 -2.88 31.81 29.60
CA VAL A 338 -2.98 32.81 28.52
C VAL A 338 -1.59 33.10 27.93
N ARG A 339 -1.47 33.04 26.61
CA ARG A 339 -0.21 33.20 25.86
C ARG A 339 -0.40 34.02 24.59
N ASP A 340 0.69 34.66 24.14
CA ASP A 340 0.78 35.35 22.85
C ASP A 340 1.24 34.40 21.76
N PHE A 341 0.32 33.98 20.90
CA PHE A 341 0.59 33.09 19.76
C PHE A 341 0.87 33.85 18.45
N SER A 342 1.17 35.16 18.49
CA SER A 342 1.70 35.89 17.33
C SER A 342 3.05 35.33 16.85
N LYS A 343 3.72 34.54 17.70
CA LYS A 343 4.88 33.69 17.40
C LYS A 343 4.63 32.28 17.95
N PRO A 344 5.27 31.23 17.40
CA PRO A 344 5.15 29.88 17.92
C PRO A 344 5.48 29.79 19.42
N GLN A 345 4.67 29.04 20.18
CA GLN A 345 4.82 28.85 21.63
C GLN A 345 5.21 27.42 21.96
N THR A 346 6.12 27.24 22.92
CA THR A 346 6.57 25.90 23.34
C THR A 346 5.86 25.43 24.60
N TYR A 347 5.42 24.17 24.60
CA TYR A 347 4.86 23.45 25.75
C TYR A 347 5.72 22.22 26.04
N THR A 348 6.13 22.05 27.29
CA THR A 348 6.94 20.90 27.73
C THR A 348 6.11 20.03 28.65
N VAL A 349 5.90 18.78 28.27
CA VAL A 349 5.28 17.76 29.12
C VAL A 349 6.37 17.02 29.87
N THR A 350 6.24 16.90 31.19
CA THR A 350 7.18 16.20 32.07
C THR A 350 6.47 14.99 32.69
N ALA A 351 6.98 13.79 32.42
CA ALA A 351 6.46 12.57 33.02
C ALA A 351 6.94 12.41 34.47
N ARG A 352 6.37 11.44 35.22
CA ARG A 352 6.71 11.18 36.62
C ARG A 352 8.19 10.86 36.87
N ASP A 353 8.88 10.27 35.89
CA ASP A 353 10.32 9.95 35.98
C ASP A 353 11.24 11.15 35.67
N GLY A 354 10.66 12.32 35.37
CA GLY A 354 11.39 13.53 34.99
C GLY A 354 11.73 13.62 33.50
N SER A 355 11.39 12.62 32.69
CA SER A 355 11.57 12.72 31.23
C SER A 355 10.64 13.79 30.64
N THR A 356 11.13 14.52 29.63
CA THR A 356 10.40 15.64 29.04
C THR A 356 10.24 15.52 27.53
N LYS A 357 9.14 16.07 27.00
CA LYS A 357 8.90 16.23 25.56
C LYS A 357 8.34 17.62 25.29
N SER A 358 8.95 18.33 24.34
CA SER A 358 8.58 19.69 23.99
C SER A 358 7.79 19.72 22.68
N TYR A 359 6.70 20.48 22.68
CA TYR A 359 5.79 20.69 21.57
C TYR A 359 5.82 22.15 21.14
N LEU A 360 5.95 22.39 19.83
CA LEU A 360 5.88 23.72 19.23
C LEU A 360 4.47 23.95 18.69
N VAL A 361 3.74 24.87 19.32
CA VAL A 361 2.39 25.25 18.95
C VAL A 361 2.45 26.49 18.06
N THR A 362 1.99 26.35 16.83
CA THR A 362 1.85 27.46 15.88
C THR A 362 0.38 27.74 15.65
N VAL A 363 -0.02 29.00 15.80
CA VAL A 363 -1.38 29.45 15.49
C VAL A 363 -1.31 30.30 14.23
N LYS A 364 -2.10 29.94 13.22
CA LYS A 364 -2.31 30.75 12.02
C LYS A 364 -3.67 31.42 12.12
N THR A 365 -3.74 32.72 11.87
CA THR A 365 -5.01 33.35 11.55
C THR A 365 -5.38 32.98 10.13
N ARG A 366 -6.67 32.69 9.87
CA ARG A 366 -7.16 32.60 8.50
C ARG A 366 -6.85 33.91 7.76
N ALA A 367 -6.40 33.82 6.52
CA ALA A 367 -6.19 35.01 5.69
C ALA A 367 -7.50 35.80 5.55
N ALA A 368 -7.40 37.13 5.37
CA ALA A 368 -8.55 37.95 5.00
C ALA A 368 -9.20 37.34 3.75
N SER A 369 -10.53 37.18 3.77
CA SER A 369 -11.24 36.63 2.61
C SER A 369 -11.04 37.57 1.41
N ASP A 370 -10.50 37.03 0.32
CA ASP A 370 -10.42 37.71 -0.97
C ASP A 370 -11.70 37.49 -1.81
N ALA A 371 -12.72 36.82 -1.24
CA ALA A 371 -13.99 36.55 -1.89
C ALA A 371 -14.81 37.83 -2.02
N LYS A 372 -15.26 38.10 -3.24
CA LYS A 372 -15.95 39.34 -3.66
C LYS A 372 -17.02 39.00 -4.68
N GLU A 373 -17.74 37.91 -4.45
CA GLU A 373 -18.79 37.42 -5.36
C GLU A 373 -20.15 37.93 -4.91
N MET A 374 -21.03 38.14 -5.89
CA MET A 374 -22.45 38.33 -5.68
C MET A 374 -23.10 36.94 -5.73
N LEU A 375 -23.58 36.45 -4.58
CA LEU A 375 -24.02 35.06 -4.41
C LEU A 375 -25.47 34.84 -4.81
N THR A 376 -26.33 35.81 -4.48
CA THR A 376 -27.74 35.82 -4.88
C THR A 376 -28.07 37.15 -5.50
N PHE A 377 -29.09 37.19 -6.32
CA PHE A 377 -29.67 38.42 -6.84
C PHE A 377 -31.16 38.17 -7.03
N GLU A 378 -31.98 39.07 -6.52
CA GLU A 378 -33.44 38.99 -6.45
C GLU A 378 -34.02 40.33 -6.88
N MET A 379 -35.09 40.28 -7.67
CA MET A 379 -35.78 41.46 -8.15
C MET A 379 -37.26 41.12 -8.33
N ALA A 380 -38.16 42.06 -7.98
CA ALA A 380 -39.59 41.80 -8.03
C ALA A 380 -40.06 41.56 -9.48
N ALA A 381 -41.00 40.62 -9.66
CA ALA A 381 -41.61 40.26 -10.95
C ALA A 381 -40.65 39.69 -12.02
N THR A 382 -39.46 39.20 -11.67
CA THR A 382 -38.53 38.58 -12.65
C THR A 382 -38.83 37.09 -12.89
N PRO A 383 -38.97 36.62 -14.15
CA PRO A 383 -39.16 35.20 -14.47
C PRO A 383 -37.84 34.43 -14.68
N GLY A 384 -36.69 35.05 -14.37
CA GLY A 384 -35.36 34.43 -14.47
C GLY A 384 -34.22 35.43 -14.18
N ILE A 385 -33.13 34.97 -13.58
CA ILE A 385 -31.92 35.75 -13.28
C ILE A 385 -30.71 34.86 -13.59
N THR A 386 -29.73 35.37 -14.33
CA THR A 386 -28.44 34.71 -14.58
C THR A 386 -27.35 35.50 -13.89
N ILE A 387 -26.51 34.82 -13.11
CA ILE A 387 -25.38 35.42 -12.40
C ILE A 387 -24.11 34.75 -12.93
N SER A 388 -23.19 35.54 -13.46
CA SER A 388 -21.82 35.16 -13.77
C SER A 388 -20.84 35.90 -12.84
N ARG A 389 -19.55 35.65 -13.00
CA ARG A 389 -18.50 36.22 -12.16
C ARG A 389 -18.44 37.76 -12.18
N ASP A 390 -18.76 38.35 -13.32
CA ASP A 390 -18.64 39.78 -13.64
C ASP A 390 -19.91 40.39 -14.23
N GLN A 391 -20.95 39.58 -14.44
CA GLN A 391 -22.20 40.03 -15.04
C GLN A 391 -23.43 39.41 -14.34
N VAL A 392 -24.48 40.20 -14.19
CA VAL A 392 -25.82 39.69 -13.84
C VAL A 392 -26.76 40.12 -14.94
N THR A 393 -27.60 39.21 -15.42
CA THR A 393 -28.70 39.54 -16.31
C THR A 393 -30.01 39.15 -15.65
N ALA A 394 -30.89 40.12 -15.40
CA ALA A 394 -32.22 39.87 -14.88
C ALA A 394 -33.26 40.08 -15.99
N TYR A 395 -34.23 39.18 -16.05
CA TYR A 395 -35.29 39.22 -17.06
C TYR A 395 -36.57 39.74 -16.42
N LEU A 396 -37.23 40.70 -17.06
CA LEU A 396 -38.56 41.17 -16.65
C LEU A 396 -39.59 40.93 -17.76
N PRO A 397 -40.89 40.77 -17.43
CA PRO A 397 -41.95 40.78 -18.43
C PRO A 397 -41.84 41.98 -19.37
N SER A 398 -42.22 41.82 -20.64
CA SER A 398 -42.09 42.84 -21.70
C SER A 398 -42.80 44.17 -21.40
N TYR A 399 -43.71 44.18 -20.43
CA TYR A 399 -44.46 45.37 -19.98
C TYR A 399 -43.89 46.01 -18.70
N SER A 400 -42.84 45.46 -18.09
CA SER A 400 -42.26 46.00 -16.85
C SER A 400 -41.32 47.18 -17.13
N SER A 401 -41.45 48.22 -16.31
CA SER A 401 -40.54 49.37 -16.33
C SER A 401 -39.15 48.98 -15.83
N LEU A 402 -38.11 49.48 -16.50
CA LEU A 402 -36.71 49.29 -16.08
C LEU A 402 -36.17 50.46 -15.22
N LYS A 403 -36.94 51.53 -15.04
CA LYS A 403 -36.41 52.82 -14.55
C LYS A 403 -36.20 52.91 -13.03
N GLU A 404 -36.92 52.11 -12.24
CA GLU A 404 -36.92 52.22 -10.78
C GLU A 404 -36.97 50.84 -10.12
N LEU A 405 -35.86 50.09 -10.18
CA LEU A 405 -35.78 48.73 -9.63
C LEU A 405 -34.80 48.70 -8.46
N ALA A 406 -35.19 48.04 -7.37
CA ALA A 406 -34.40 47.88 -6.15
C ALA A 406 -34.05 46.41 -5.91
N PRO A 407 -33.06 45.85 -6.61
CA PRO A 407 -32.70 44.44 -6.45
C PRO A 407 -32.06 44.17 -5.10
N LYS A 408 -32.40 43.02 -4.52
CA LYS A 408 -31.77 42.48 -3.31
C LYS A 408 -30.76 41.42 -3.70
N PHE A 409 -29.60 41.43 -3.07
CA PHE A 409 -28.55 40.44 -3.29
C PHE A 409 -27.82 40.14 -1.98
N THR A 410 -27.21 38.96 -1.93
CA THR A 410 -26.24 38.58 -0.91
C THR A 410 -24.86 38.48 -1.54
N LEU A 411 -23.82 38.65 -0.72
CA LEU A 411 -22.44 38.65 -1.16
C LEU A 411 -21.68 37.53 -0.46
N SER A 412 -20.47 37.22 -0.95
CA SER A 412 -19.52 36.40 -0.21
C SER A 412 -19.40 36.90 1.25
N PRO A 413 -19.25 36.01 2.24
CA PRO A 413 -19.07 36.40 3.63
C PRO A 413 -18.02 37.51 3.76
N PHE A 414 -18.35 38.54 4.55
CA PHE A 414 -17.50 39.72 4.81
C PHE A 414 -17.30 40.71 3.65
N ALA A 415 -17.85 40.47 2.46
CA ALA A 415 -17.81 41.42 1.36
C ALA A 415 -18.89 42.52 1.49
N THR A 416 -18.62 43.67 0.88
CA THR A 416 -19.55 44.83 0.80
C THR A 416 -19.75 45.25 -0.65
N ALA A 417 -20.86 45.93 -0.97
CA ALA A 417 -21.17 46.41 -2.31
C ALA A 417 -21.55 47.88 -2.33
N VAL A 418 -21.16 48.57 -3.40
CA VAL A 418 -21.64 49.91 -3.76
C VAL A 418 -22.12 49.88 -5.22
N PRO A 419 -23.41 50.18 -5.50
CA PRO A 419 -24.50 50.48 -4.56
C PRO A 419 -24.86 49.30 -3.64
N SER A 420 -25.46 49.58 -2.48
CA SER A 420 -25.89 48.54 -1.53
C SER A 420 -27.09 47.74 -2.03
N SER A 421 -27.30 46.56 -1.45
CA SER A 421 -28.49 45.73 -1.70
C SER A 421 -29.78 46.51 -1.38
N GLY A 422 -30.75 46.48 -2.29
CA GLY A 422 -32.02 47.21 -2.17
C GLY A 422 -32.01 48.67 -2.65
N THR A 423 -30.92 49.17 -3.23
CA THR A 423 -30.89 50.53 -3.81
C THR A 423 -31.67 50.60 -5.13
N PHE A 424 -32.56 51.59 -5.27
CA PHE A 424 -33.28 51.87 -6.53
C PHE A 424 -32.33 52.43 -7.60
N LEU A 425 -32.34 51.81 -8.79
CA LEU A 425 -31.55 52.24 -9.95
C LEU A 425 -32.36 52.13 -11.26
N ASP A 426 -31.92 52.88 -12.28
CA ASP A 426 -32.46 52.84 -13.65
C ASP A 426 -31.69 51.81 -14.49
N PHE A 427 -32.31 50.67 -14.78
CA PHE A 427 -31.75 49.60 -15.58
C PHE A 427 -32.12 49.66 -17.07
N THR A 428 -32.61 50.80 -17.58
CA THR A 428 -32.68 51.03 -19.04
C THR A 428 -31.30 50.95 -19.71
N ARG A 429 -30.22 50.98 -18.92
CA ARG A 429 -28.84 50.69 -19.29
C ARG A 429 -28.19 49.83 -18.20
N PRO A 430 -27.14 49.05 -18.50
CA PRO A 430 -26.47 48.22 -17.50
C PRO A 430 -25.90 49.05 -16.33
N GLN A 431 -26.13 48.59 -15.11
CA GLN A 431 -25.65 49.20 -13.87
C GLN A 431 -24.39 48.50 -13.35
N ARG A 432 -23.53 49.18 -12.58
CA ARG A 432 -22.27 48.62 -12.08
C ARG A 432 -22.25 48.57 -10.56
N TYR A 433 -21.99 47.39 -10.00
CA TYR A 433 -21.83 47.15 -8.57
C TYR A 433 -20.36 46.86 -8.27
N ARG A 434 -19.74 47.66 -7.41
CA ARG A 434 -18.38 47.41 -6.93
C ARG A 434 -18.43 46.58 -5.65
N ILE A 435 -18.02 45.32 -5.75
CA ILE A 435 -17.94 44.38 -4.62
C ILE A 435 -16.53 44.42 -4.04
N THR A 436 -16.41 44.75 -2.75
CA THR A 436 -15.14 44.84 -2.03
C THR A 436 -15.05 43.69 -1.03
N ALA A 437 -14.01 42.87 -1.16
CA ALA A 437 -13.70 41.75 -0.26
C ALA A 437 -13.16 42.24 1.09
N GLN A 438 -13.02 41.32 2.04
CA GLN A 438 -12.49 41.61 3.39
C GLN A 438 -11.01 42.04 3.36
N ASP A 439 -10.25 41.62 2.35
CA ASP A 439 -8.86 42.02 2.11
C ASP A 439 -8.71 43.41 1.44
N GLY A 440 -9.83 44.09 1.13
CA GLY A 440 -9.85 45.40 0.47
C GLY A 440 -9.76 45.35 -1.05
N SER A 441 -9.53 44.17 -1.65
CA SER A 441 -9.58 44.00 -3.11
C SER A 441 -11.02 44.15 -3.59
N SER A 442 -11.21 44.73 -4.79
CA SER A 442 -12.55 44.98 -5.32
C SER A 442 -12.72 44.44 -6.74
N ARG A 443 -13.96 44.09 -7.09
CA ARG A 443 -14.37 43.79 -8.47
C ARG A 443 -15.63 44.54 -8.84
N THR A 444 -15.84 44.71 -10.14
CA THR A 444 -17.07 45.31 -10.67
C THR A 444 -17.93 44.22 -11.30
N VAL A 445 -19.20 44.16 -10.92
CA VAL A 445 -20.23 43.32 -11.52
C VAL A 445 -21.18 44.22 -12.32
N THR A 446 -21.38 43.92 -13.60
CA THR A 446 -22.29 44.65 -14.48
C THR A 446 -23.65 43.97 -14.48
N VAL A 447 -24.69 44.67 -14.03
CA VAL A 447 -26.06 44.17 -13.96
C VAL A 447 -26.87 44.77 -15.11
N SER A 448 -27.29 43.93 -16.04
CA SER A 448 -28.20 44.28 -17.13
C SER A 448 -29.61 43.77 -16.81
N VAL A 449 -30.63 44.58 -17.04
CA VAL A 449 -32.02 44.11 -16.99
C VAL A 449 -32.57 44.20 -18.41
N VAL A 450 -33.07 43.07 -18.91
CA VAL A 450 -33.61 42.97 -20.26
C VAL A 450 -35.02 42.42 -20.19
N HIS A 451 -35.85 42.76 -21.18
CA HIS A 451 -37.17 42.15 -21.30
C HIS A 451 -37.01 40.69 -21.73
N LYS A 452 -37.75 39.79 -21.08
CA LYS A 452 -37.75 38.36 -21.38
C LYS A 452 -38.43 38.13 -22.72
N ASP A 453 -37.72 37.61 -23.71
CA ASP A 453 -38.36 36.89 -24.81
C ASP A 453 -38.90 35.55 -24.26
N LYS A 454 -40.11 35.16 -24.66
CA LYS A 454 -40.77 34.00 -24.08
C LYS A 454 -40.15 32.73 -24.69
N GLN A 455 -39.23 32.09 -23.96
CA GLN A 455 -38.70 30.77 -24.32
C GLN A 455 -39.83 29.76 -24.53
N ASN A 456 -39.71 28.92 -25.57
CA ASN A 456 -40.71 27.91 -25.88
C ASN A 456 -40.43 26.65 -25.05
N VAL A 457 -41.25 26.38 -24.04
CA VAL A 457 -41.00 25.29 -23.08
C VAL A 457 -41.93 24.11 -23.37
N PHE A 458 -41.34 23.01 -23.82
CA PHE A 458 -42.03 21.76 -24.12
C PHE A 458 -41.73 20.72 -23.03
N VAL A 459 -42.72 20.45 -22.19
CA VAL A 459 -42.60 19.48 -21.09
C VAL A 459 -43.23 18.15 -21.49
N TRP A 460 -42.44 17.08 -21.48
CA TRP A 460 -42.91 15.73 -21.75
C TRP A 460 -43.89 15.30 -20.66
N LYS A 461 -45.08 14.85 -21.06
CA LYS A 461 -46.23 14.76 -20.17
C LYS A 461 -46.11 13.63 -19.15
N ARG A 462 -45.56 12.48 -19.56
CA ARG A 462 -45.44 11.24 -18.76
C ARG A 462 -44.22 10.45 -19.20
N ALA A 463 -43.65 9.61 -18.34
CA ALA A 463 -42.60 8.66 -18.71
C ALA A 463 -43.17 7.51 -19.56
N GLU A 464 -43.47 7.82 -20.83
CA GLU A 464 -43.99 6.89 -21.82
C GLU A 464 -43.23 7.08 -23.14
N ASP A 465 -43.10 6.00 -23.90
CA ASP A 465 -42.52 6.03 -25.23
C ASP A 465 -43.36 6.93 -26.16
N GLY A 466 -42.70 7.55 -27.14
CA GLY A 466 -43.41 8.38 -28.11
C GLY A 466 -42.51 9.21 -29.02
N ASN A 467 -43.17 9.84 -30.00
CA ASN A 467 -42.55 10.73 -30.98
C ASN A 467 -42.74 12.19 -30.57
N TRP A 468 -41.79 13.05 -30.91
CA TRP A 468 -41.86 14.49 -30.62
C TRP A 468 -42.96 15.20 -31.42
N SER A 469 -43.31 14.69 -32.61
CA SER A 469 -44.43 15.20 -33.42
C SER A 469 -45.82 14.97 -32.83
N ASP A 470 -45.96 14.06 -31.85
CA ASP A 470 -47.24 13.77 -31.20
C ASP A 470 -47.56 14.82 -30.14
N ALA A 471 -48.40 15.78 -30.49
CA ALA A 471 -48.85 16.85 -29.61
C ALA A 471 -49.50 16.33 -28.30
N THR A 472 -50.03 15.10 -28.26
CA THR A 472 -50.65 14.54 -27.06
C THR A 472 -49.64 14.17 -25.97
N LYS A 473 -48.36 14.02 -26.35
CA LYS A 473 -47.25 13.69 -25.44
C LYS A 473 -46.69 14.89 -24.69
N TRP A 474 -47.09 16.12 -25.03
CA TRP A 474 -46.63 17.36 -24.40
C TRP A 474 -47.71 17.96 -23.48
N TRP A 475 -47.31 18.65 -22.41
CA TRP A 475 -48.24 19.44 -21.60
C TRP A 475 -48.76 20.64 -22.42
N ALA A 476 -50.09 20.78 -22.50
CA ALA A 476 -50.77 21.72 -23.38
C ALA A 476 -50.51 23.19 -22.97
N SER A 477 -49.65 23.89 -23.72
CA SER A 477 -49.68 25.36 -23.79
C SER A 477 -49.07 26.00 -25.05
N GLU A 478 -48.36 25.28 -25.93
CA GLU A 478 -47.71 25.91 -27.10
C GLU A 478 -47.74 25.02 -28.36
N GLY A 479 -48.83 25.10 -29.15
CA GLY A 479 -48.85 24.71 -30.58
C GLY A 479 -48.20 23.37 -30.98
N ALA A 480 -47.81 23.28 -32.25
CA ALA A 480 -46.91 22.24 -32.73
C ALA A 480 -45.46 22.69 -32.49
N MET A 481 -44.56 21.77 -32.14
CA MET A 481 -43.16 22.09 -31.89
C MET A 481 -42.48 22.60 -33.18
N VAL A 482 -41.98 23.84 -33.13
CA VAL A 482 -41.24 24.48 -34.24
C VAL A 482 -39.77 24.60 -33.86
N SER A 483 -38.86 24.33 -34.80
CA SER A 483 -37.41 24.47 -34.61
C SER A 483 -37.04 25.93 -34.34
N SER A 484 -36.51 26.22 -33.14
CA SER A 484 -36.06 27.55 -32.72
C SER A 484 -34.91 27.43 -31.70
N PRO A 485 -33.92 28.33 -31.73
CA PRO A 485 -32.93 28.46 -30.65
C PRO A 485 -33.51 28.97 -29.32
N ASP A 486 -34.82 29.18 -29.20
CA ASP A 486 -35.49 29.53 -27.93
C ASP A 486 -36.06 28.30 -27.20
N ASN A 487 -36.00 27.13 -27.85
CA ASN A 487 -36.66 25.91 -27.38
C ASN A 487 -35.99 25.35 -26.12
N ILE A 488 -36.83 24.94 -25.18
CA ILE A 488 -36.48 24.15 -23.99
C ILE A 488 -37.30 22.87 -24.04
N ILE A 489 -36.62 21.73 -24.07
CA ILE A 489 -37.26 20.42 -23.97
C ILE A 489 -37.01 19.86 -22.57
N ASP A 490 -38.08 19.49 -21.89
CA ASP A 490 -38.05 19.07 -20.49
C ASP A 490 -38.56 17.62 -20.34
N PHE A 491 -37.67 16.74 -19.87
CA PHE A 491 -37.94 15.34 -19.52
C PHE A 491 -37.79 15.13 -18.01
N THR A 492 -38.48 15.94 -17.20
CA THR A 492 -38.41 15.85 -15.73
C THR A 492 -39.28 14.76 -15.11
N GLN A 493 -40.09 14.07 -15.90
CA GLN A 493 -40.97 13.02 -15.41
C GLN A 493 -40.18 11.78 -14.97
N ALA A 494 -40.56 11.21 -13.82
CA ALA A 494 -39.91 10.01 -13.29
C ALA A 494 -40.39 8.73 -14.02
N GLY A 495 -39.45 7.86 -14.39
CA GLY A 495 -39.71 6.57 -15.05
C GLY A 495 -38.83 6.30 -16.27
N GLU A 496 -38.83 5.05 -16.75
CA GLU A 496 -38.12 4.64 -17.97
C GLU A 496 -38.97 4.95 -19.21
N CYS A 497 -38.38 5.56 -20.23
CA CYS A 497 -39.04 5.75 -21.53
C CYS A 497 -38.03 5.95 -22.67
N ALA A 498 -38.46 5.62 -23.88
CA ALA A 498 -37.77 5.88 -25.13
C ALA A 498 -38.55 6.91 -25.96
N VAL A 499 -37.98 8.10 -26.09
CA VAL A 499 -38.55 9.19 -26.89
C VAL A 499 -37.80 9.30 -28.21
N LYS A 500 -38.50 9.67 -29.28
CA LYS A 500 -37.94 9.80 -30.62
C LYS A 500 -38.16 11.20 -31.18
N ASN A 501 -37.07 11.92 -31.47
CA ASN A 501 -37.13 13.09 -32.32
C ASN A 501 -37.36 12.65 -33.77
N ASP A 502 -38.61 12.72 -34.22
CA ASP A 502 -39.02 12.47 -35.60
C ASP A 502 -39.23 13.75 -36.43
N LEU A 503 -38.89 14.91 -35.85
CA LEU A 503 -38.90 16.21 -36.52
C LEU A 503 -37.69 16.37 -37.44
N ASN A 504 -37.60 17.48 -38.18
CA ASN A 504 -36.53 17.74 -39.15
C ASN A 504 -35.11 17.50 -38.58
N ALA A 505 -34.22 16.95 -39.40
CA ALA A 505 -32.82 16.80 -39.05
C ALA A 505 -32.19 18.17 -38.74
N GLY A 506 -31.45 18.26 -37.63
CA GLY A 506 -30.81 19.48 -37.19
C GLY A 506 -31.75 20.44 -36.45
N PHE A 507 -32.83 19.90 -35.84
CA PHE A 507 -33.79 20.67 -35.04
C PHE A 507 -33.06 21.56 -34.02
N LEU A 508 -33.32 22.88 -34.11
CA LEU A 508 -32.70 23.87 -33.23
C LEU A 508 -33.26 23.78 -31.82
N LEU A 509 -32.35 23.74 -30.86
CA LEU A 509 -32.65 23.58 -29.43
C LEU A 509 -31.68 24.43 -28.60
N ASN A 510 -32.18 25.07 -27.54
CA ASN A 510 -31.31 25.70 -26.56
C ASN A 510 -31.04 24.80 -25.38
N GLN A 511 -32.09 24.31 -24.72
CA GLN A 511 -31.96 23.57 -23.47
C GLN A 511 -32.64 22.22 -23.50
N LEU A 512 -31.97 21.24 -22.90
CA LEU A 512 -32.53 19.96 -22.57
C LEU A 512 -32.49 19.78 -21.04
N VAL A 513 -33.65 19.64 -20.42
CA VAL A 513 -33.78 19.50 -18.95
C VAL A 513 -34.08 18.05 -18.61
N LEU A 514 -33.27 17.48 -17.71
CA LEU A 514 -33.33 16.10 -17.25
C LEU A 514 -33.62 16.10 -15.74
N GLY A 515 -34.79 15.61 -15.33
CA GLY A 515 -35.26 15.75 -13.94
C GLY A 515 -34.88 14.61 -13.00
N ASP A 516 -35.47 14.68 -11.80
CA ASP A 516 -35.20 13.75 -10.70
C ASP A 516 -35.73 12.35 -11.05
N ARG A 517 -34.81 11.38 -11.21
CA ARG A 517 -35.10 9.96 -11.53
C ARG A 517 -35.65 9.69 -12.94
N SER A 518 -35.21 10.41 -13.96
CA SER A 518 -35.28 9.95 -15.35
C SER A 518 -34.35 8.74 -15.56
N GLY A 519 -34.62 7.64 -14.87
CA GLY A 519 -33.87 6.40 -14.96
C GLY A 519 -34.12 5.74 -16.31
N ARG A 520 -33.06 5.58 -17.11
CA ARG A 520 -33.09 4.98 -18.46
C ARG A 520 -33.93 5.74 -19.49
N LEU A 521 -33.92 7.08 -19.44
CA LEU A 521 -34.41 7.87 -20.58
C LEU A 521 -33.53 7.61 -21.80
N THR A 522 -34.14 7.20 -22.92
CA THR A 522 -33.45 7.05 -24.21
C THR A 522 -34.02 8.06 -25.21
N VAL A 523 -33.18 8.93 -25.75
CA VAL A 523 -33.56 9.91 -26.78
C VAL A 523 -33.00 9.47 -28.13
N ASN A 524 -33.87 9.04 -29.05
CA ASN A 524 -33.48 8.54 -30.38
C ASN A 524 -33.92 9.49 -31.49
N GLY A 525 -33.46 9.23 -32.73
CA GLY A 525 -34.04 9.82 -33.94
C GLY A 525 -33.15 10.83 -34.64
N ASN A 526 -33.77 11.84 -35.24
CA ASN A 526 -33.10 12.86 -36.04
C ASN A 526 -32.23 13.79 -35.17
N GLY A 527 -31.14 14.31 -35.75
CA GLY A 527 -30.15 15.08 -35.01
C GLY A 527 -30.63 16.42 -34.45
N LEU A 528 -29.97 16.89 -33.39
CA LEU A 528 -30.24 18.17 -32.73
C LEU A 528 -29.11 19.17 -32.99
N THR A 529 -29.47 20.43 -33.21
CA THR A 529 -28.54 21.55 -33.31
C THR A 529 -28.68 22.44 -32.09
N PHE A 530 -27.65 22.46 -31.25
CA PHE A 530 -27.59 23.31 -30.07
C PHE A 530 -27.04 24.69 -30.44
N ALA A 531 -27.86 25.72 -30.25
CA ALA A 531 -27.56 27.10 -30.61
C ALA A 531 -27.94 28.06 -29.48
N LYS A 532 -27.20 29.17 -29.39
CA LYS A 532 -27.46 30.23 -28.41
C LYS A 532 -28.79 30.92 -28.71
N GLU A 533 -29.56 31.14 -27.66
CA GLU A 533 -30.81 31.89 -27.72
C GLU A 533 -30.49 33.38 -28.02
N PRO A 534 -31.16 34.03 -28.99
CA PRO A 534 -30.73 35.33 -29.53
C PRO A 534 -31.08 36.54 -28.66
N ALA A 535 -32.23 36.59 -27.98
CA ALA A 535 -32.68 37.80 -27.28
C ALA A 535 -31.96 37.99 -25.93
N SER A 536 -31.73 36.90 -25.23
CA SER A 536 -31.14 36.83 -23.89
C SER A 536 -29.70 36.32 -23.90
N GLN A 537 -29.18 35.90 -25.07
CA GLN A 537 -27.82 35.39 -25.26
C GLN A 537 -27.54 34.15 -24.40
N ILE A 538 -28.58 33.33 -24.13
CA ILE A 538 -28.45 32.15 -23.27
C ILE A 538 -27.77 31.04 -24.06
N LEU A 539 -26.60 30.60 -23.59
CA LEU A 539 -25.85 29.50 -24.20
C LEU A 539 -26.60 28.16 -24.07
N PRO A 540 -26.49 27.29 -25.08
CA PRO A 540 -27.19 26.02 -25.06
C PRO A 540 -26.66 25.10 -23.96
N SER A 541 -27.55 24.30 -23.36
CA SER A 541 -27.17 23.45 -22.22
C SER A 541 -28.03 22.21 -22.04
N ILE A 542 -27.44 21.20 -21.40
CA ILE A 542 -28.19 20.19 -20.65
C ILE A 542 -28.18 20.58 -19.17
N ARG A 543 -29.33 20.51 -18.51
CA ARG A 543 -29.43 20.64 -17.04
C ARG A 543 -29.90 19.30 -16.47
N ALA A 544 -29.07 18.69 -15.63
CA ALA A 544 -29.38 17.44 -14.95
C ALA A 544 -29.24 17.61 -13.43
N THR A 545 -30.34 17.46 -12.68
CA THR A 545 -30.37 17.71 -11.23
C THR A 545 -30.27 16.44 -10.39
N LYS A 546 -30.98 15.36 -10.74
CA LYS A 546 -30.84 14.02 -10.12
C LYS A 546 -31.16 12.91 -11.14
N CYS A 547 -30.42 12.90 -12.24
CA CYS A 547 -30.54 11.85 -13.25
C CYS A 547 -29.89 10.54 -12.76
N GLN A 548 -30.33 9.38 -13.24
CA GLN A 548 -29.60 8.11 -13.05
C GLN A 548 -28.85 7.76 -14.35
N ARG A 549 -29.57 7.33 -15.39
CA ARG A 549 -28.97 7.01 -16.68
C ARG A 549 -29.78 7.60 -17.82
N VAL A 550 -29.13 8.38 -18.68
CA VAL A 550 -29.73 8.97 -19.88
C VAL A 550 -28.86 8.63 -21.08
N ASP A 551 -29.47 8.04 -22.11
CA ASP A 551 -28.81 7.64 -23.35
C ASP A 551 -29.33 8.53 -24.51
N ILE A 552 -28.47 9.38 -25.07
CA ILE A 552 -28.77 10.21 -26.24
C ILE A 552 -28.19 9.54 -27.49
N ASN A 553 -29.10 8.97 -28.29
CA ASN A 553 -28.87 8.15 -29.47
C ASN A 553 -29.24 8.93 -30.75
N LEU A 554 -28.76 10.16 -30.87
CA LEU A 554 -28.94 10.99 -32.05
C LEU A 554 -27.73 11.92 -32.23
N PRO A 555 -27.38 12.30 -33.46
CA PRO A 555 -26.22 13.17 -33.69
C PRO A 555 -26.48 14.59 -33.17
N LEU A 556 -25.42 15.23 -32.66
CA LEU A 556 -25.47 16.58 -32.10
C LEU A 556 -24.60 17.54 -32.93
N THR A 557 -25.10 18.75 -33.15
CA THR A 557 -24.33 19.85 -33.76
C THR A 557 -24.23 21.00 -32.77
N LEU A 558 -23.02 21.38 -32.36
CA LEU A 558 -22.75 22.48 -31.44
C LEU A 558 -22.47 23.75 -32.26
N GLN A 559 -23.46 24.60 -32.49
CA GLN A 559 -23.25 25.89 -33.15
C GLN A 559 -22.58 26.90 -32.22
N ASP A 560 -22.85 26.82 -30.93
CA ASP A 560 -22.26 27.62 -29.86
C ASP A 560 -21.73 26.69 -28.74
N ASP A 561 -21.01 27.27 -27.78
CA ASP A 561 -20.52 26.55 -26.60
C ASP A 561 -21.68 25.91 -25.82
N PHE A 562 -21.59 24.60 -25.63
CA PHE A 562 -22.63 23.76 -25.07
C PHE A 562 -22.25 23.22 -23.72
N THR A 563 -23.05 23.53 -22.69
CA THR A 563 -22.75 23.13 -21.31
C THR A 563 -23.66 22.01 -20.81
N VAL A 564 -23.07 20.88 -20.42
CA VAL A 564 -23.74 19.84 -19.63
C VAL A 564 -23.54 20.15 -18.16
N ASN A 565 -24.59 20.64 -17.50
CA ASN A 565 -24.59 20.92 -16.07
C ASN A 565 -25.15 19.72 -15.30
N THR A 566 -24.34 19.13 -14.43
CA THR A 566 -24.78 18.10 -13.49
C THR A 566 -24.72 18.68 -12.07
N PHE A 567 -25.87 18.83 -11.41
CA PHE A 567 -25.97 19.40 -10.07
C PHE A 567 -26.29 18.29 -9.06
N PRO A 568 -25.32 17.52 -8.56
CA PRO A 568 -25.61 16.45 -7.63
C PRO A 568 -26.08 17.05 -6.30
N GLY A 569 -27.39 17.10 -6.09
CA GLY A 569 -27.97 17.17 -4.75
C GLY A 569 -27.67 15.86 -4.03
N LYS A 570 -26.43 15.66 -3.58
CA LYS A 570 -25.92 14.45 -2.91
C LYS A 570 -26.10 13.11 -3.66
N ASP A 571 -26.55 13.09 -4.91
CA ASP A 571 -26.74 11.84 -5.68
C ASP A 571 -25.54 11.55 -6.61
N PRO A 572 -24.74 10.51 -6.34
CA PRO A 572 -23.58 10.12 -7.13
C PRO A 572 -23.92 9.36 -8.43
N ASN A 573 -25.18 9.20 -8.82
CA ASN A 573 -25.53 8.27 -9.89
C ASN A 573 -25.84 8.89 -11.25
N CYS A 574 -25.69 10.21 -11.46
CA CYS A 574 -26.05 10.83 -12.74
C CYS A 574 -25.05 10.49 -13.85
N PHE A 575 -25.52 9.73 -14.83
CA PHE A 575 -24.77 9.23 -15.98
C PHE A 575 -25.48 9.60 -17.28
N ILE A 576 -24.82 10.38 -18.14
CA ILE A 576 -25.32 10.77 -19.46
C ILE A 576 -24.40 10.17 -20.52
N SER A 577 -24.95 9.50 -21.51
CA SER A 577 -24.21 8.91 -22.63
C SER A 577 -24.59 9.58 -23.94
N PHE A 578 -23.60 10.07 -24.69
CA PHE A 578 -23.76 10.48 -26.08
C PHE A 578 -23.24 9.35 -26.98
N ASN A 579 -24.18 8.76 -27.72
CA ASN A 579 -23.96 7.51 -28.46
C ASN A 579 -23.69 7.74 -29.96
N GLU A 580 -24.02 8.92 -30.47
CA GLU A 580 -23.81 9.32 -31.87
C GLU A 580 -22.80 10.47 -32.02
N VAL A 581 -22.47 10.83 -33.26
CA VAL A 581 -21.47 11.84 -33.61
C VAL A 581 -21.87 13.24 -33.15
N ILE A 582 -20.92 13.95 -32.57
CA ILE A 582 -20.99 15.38 -32.20
C ILE A 582 -20.11 16.18 -33.16
N SER A 583 -20.65 17.24 -33.72
CA SER A 583 -19.98 18.10 -34.71
C SER A 583 -20.21 19.59 -34.42
N GLY A 584 -19.58 20.49 -35.19
CA GLY A 584 -19.80 21.94 -35.10
C GLY A 584 -18.67 22.74 -34.46
N PRO A 585 -18.71 24.08 -34.53
CA PRO A 585 -17.64 24.94 -34.03
C PRO A 585 -17.62 25.13 -32.51
N GLY A 586 -18.72 24.86 -31.81
CA GLY A 586 -18.85 25.10 -30.36
C GLY A 586 -18.02 24.15 -29.48
N SER A 587 -17.74 24.59 -28.26
CA SER A 587 -17.07 23.79 -27.23
C SER A 587 -18.05 22.89 -26.49
N LEU A 588 -17.58 21.74 -26.00
CA LEU A 588 -18.32 20.89 -25.05
C LEU A 588 -17.83 21.17 -23.63
N ILE A 589 -18.71 21.60 -22.73
CA ILE A 589 -18.37 21.96 -21.35
C ILE A 589 -19.12 21.04 -20.40
N LEU A 590 -18.41 20.20 -19.64
CA LEU A 590 -18.97 19.54 -18.46
C LEU A 590 -18.77 20.45 -17.25
N HIS A 591 -19.86 20.78 -16.58
CA HIS A 591 -19.83 21.54 -15.33
C HIS A 591 -20.56 20.75 -14.24
N SER A 592 -19.83 20.37 -13.19
CA SER A 592 -20.39 19.60 -12.09
C SER A 592 -20.07 20.21 -10.73
N SER A 593 -21.10 20.44 -9.92
CA SER A 593 -20.97 20.99 -8.57
C SER A 593 -20.70 19.89 -7.54
N GLY A 594 -19.55 19.21 -7.65
CA GLY A 594 -19.08 18.33 -6.56
C GLY A 594 -18.68 19.14 -5.33
N ASP A 595 -18.99 18.65 -4.13
CA ASP A 595 -18.52 19.28 -2.89
C ASP A 595 -16.97 19.36 -2.91
N PRO A 596 -16.37 20.56 -2.92
CA PRO A 596 -14.91 20.70 -2.98
C PRO A 596 -14.23 20.08 -1.75
N ASN A 597 -14.95 19.92 -0.63
CA ASN A 597 -14.42 19.24 0.56
C ASN A 597 -14.34 17.71 0.36
N VAL A 598 -15.26 17.11 -0.42
CA VAL A 598 -15.23 15.68 -0.77
C VAL A 598 -14.18 15.40 -1.85
N ALA A 599 -14.06 16.28 -2.85
CA ALA A 599 -13.00 16.20 -3.87
C ALA A 599 -11.59 16.35 -3.28
N GLY A 600 -11.46 17.08 -2.17
CA GLY A 600 -10.19 17.24 -1.43
C GLY A 600 -9.81 16.08 -0.50
N THR A 601 -10.78 15.23 -0.10
CA THR A 601 -10.53 14.12 0.87
C THR A 601 -10.66 12.73 0.26
N ASN A 602 -11.49 12.54 -0.77
CA ASN A 602 -11.77 11.27 -1.41
C ASN A 602 -11.46 11.33 -2.92
N PHE A 603 -10.20 11.12 -3.27
CA PHE A 603 -9.70 11.14 -4.65
C PHE A 603 -10.27 10.02 -5.57
N HIS A 604 -11.08 9.11 -5.04
CA HIS A 604 -11.52 7.88 -5.72
C HIS A 604 -12.96 7.92 -6.23
N ASP A 605 -13.82 8.76 -5.66
CA ASP A 605 -15.25 8.80 -5.97
C ASP A 605 -15.65 10.19 -6.49
N VAL A 606 -15.18 10.56 -7.69
CA VAL A 606 -15.87 11.57 -8.50
C VAL A 606 -17.00 10.90 -9.29
N HIS A 607 -17.94 10.30 -8.56
CA HIS A 607 -19.25 9.89 -9.07
C HIS A 607 -20.20 11.10 -9.24
N PHE A 608 -19.69 12.33 -9.17
CA PHE A 608 -20.48 13.55 -9.31
C PHE A 608 -20.67 13.91 -10.79
N GLY A 609 -21.61 13.25 -11.47
CA GLY A 609 -21.93 13.53 -12.87
C GLY A 609 -20.91 12.94 -13.84
N ILE A 610 -21.31 11.88 -14.53
CA ILE A 610 -20.51 11.20 -15.54
C ILE A 610 -21.09 11.51 -16.92
N LEU A 611 -20.25 12.02 -17.82
CA LEU A 611 -20.55 12.13 -19.24
C LEU A 611 -19.74 11.10 -20.02
N GLN A 612 -20.40 10.21 -20.75
CA GLN A 612 -19.75 9.20 -21.58
C GLN A 612 -19.92 9.53 -23.07
N LEU A 613 -18.82 9.49 -23.81
CA LEU A 613 -18.77 9.70 -25.27
C LEU A 613 -18.35 8.40 -25.95
N ASN A 614 -19.26 7.82 -26.73
CA ASN A 614 -19.08 6.50 -27.33
C ASN A 614 -18.63 6.51 -28.80
N ASN A 615 -18.60 7.69 -29.44
CA ASN A 615 -18.27 7.84 -30.85
C ASN A 615 -17.07 8.76 -31.09
N SER A 616 -16.50 8.71 -32.29
CA SER A 616 -15.52 9.70 -32.76
C SER A 616 -16.26 10.98 -33.13
N ASN A 617 -15.77 12.12 -32.65
CA ASN A 617 -16.43 13.41 -32.79
C ASN A 617 -15.59 14.38 -33.63
N THR A 618 -16.23 15.38 -34.24
CA THR A 618 -15.61 16.33 -35.19
C THR A 618 -15.74 17.80 -34.78
N TYR A 619 -16.34 18.10 -33.62
CA TYR A 619 -16.43 19.48 -33.14
C TYR A 619 -15.05 20.08 -32.85
N THR A 620 -14.91 21.39 -33.06
CA THR A 620 -13.60 22.07 -33.08
C THR A 620 -13.37 23.02 -31.91
N GLY A 621 -14.40 23.43 -31.16
CA GLY A 621 -14.29 24.38 -30.04
C GLY A 621 -13.49 23.87 -28.84
N GLY A 622 -13.32 22.55 -28.73
CA GLY A 622 -12.60 21.89 -27.63
C GLY A 622 -13.53 21.44 -26.51
N THR A 623 -12.92 20.92 -25.44
CA THR A 623 -13.67 20.38 -24.30
C THR A 623 -13.17 20.97 -22.99
N VAL A 624 -14.09 21.37 -22.11
CA VAL A 624 -13.78 21.81 -20.75
C VAL A 624 -14.43 20.85 -19.75
N ILE A 625 -13.64 20.37 -18.79
CA ILE A 625 -14.10 19.53 -17.67
C ILE A 625 -13.92 20.33 -16.38
N ASN A 626 -15.01 20.95 -15.93
CA ASN A 626 -15.05 21.78 -14.72
C ASN A 626 -15.80 21.02 -13.61
N GLY A 627 -15.10 20.10 -12.96
CA GLY A 627 -15.69 19.10 -12.07
C GLY A 627 -16.35 17.93 -12.83
N GLY A 628 -16.66 16.85 -12.11
CA GLY A 628 -17.25 15.62 -12.68
C GLY A 628 -16.25 14.79 -13.50
N LYS A 629 -16.77 13.83 -14.26
CA LYS A 629 -15.95 12.88 -15.03
C LYS A 629 -16.42 12.72 -16.48
N ILE A 630 -15.51 12.80 -17.44
CA ILE A 630 -15.75 12.40 -18.83
C ILE A 630 -15.08 11.06 -19.13
N ASN A 631 -15.87 10.11 -19.64
CA ASN A 631 -15.42 8.82 -20.17
C ASN A 631 -15.38 8.84 -21.71
N VAL A 632 -14.24 8.52 -22.30
CA VAL A 632 -14.04 8.55 -23.76
C VAL A 632 -13.73 7.14 -24.27
N ARG A 633 -14.57 6.60 -25.17
CA ARG A 633 -14.42 5.23 -25.70
C ARG A 633 -13.67 5.14 -27.02
N LYS A 634 -13.59 6.22 -27.79
CA LYS A 634 -13.03 6.24 -29.16
C LYS A 634 -11.96 7.32 -29.32
N THR A 635 -11.05 7.10 -30.27
CA THR A 635 -10.13 8.14 -30.74
C THR A 635 -10.92 9.34 -31.26
N ASN A 636 -10.46 10.57 -31.02
CA ASN A 636 -11.19 11.81 -31.34
C ASN A 636 -12.57 11.91 -30.66
N GLY A 637 -12.84 11.15 -29.60
CA GLY A 637 -14.11 11.27 -28.87
C GLY A 637 -14.32 12.64 -28.22
N LEU A 638 -13.28 13.46 -28.09
CA LEU A 638 -13.37 14.85 -27.61
C LEU A 638 -13.18 15.90 -28.73
N GLY A 639 -13.51 15.54 -29.97
CA GLY A 639 -13.33 16.43 -31.11
C GLY A 639 -11.85 16.69 -31.40
N THR A 640 -11.56 17.82 -32.06
CA THR A 640 -10.20 18.18 -32.47
C THR A 640 -9.59 19.33 -31.67
N GLY A 641 -10.40 20.03 -30.87
CA GLY A 641 -9.97 21.16 -30.05
C GLY A 641 -9.18 20.77 -28.80
N THR A 642 -8.79 21.78 -28.02
CA THR A 642 -8.04 21.59 -26.76
C THR A 642 -8.94 21.02 -25.66
N ILE A 643 -8.40 20.12 -24.83
CA ILE A 643 -9.07 19.60 -23.64
C ILE A 643 -8.56 20.37 -22.41
N THR A 644 -9.44 20.96 -21.61
CA THR A 644 -9.08 21.71 -20.39
C THR A 644 -9.69 21.09 -19.14
N LEU A 645 -8.87 20.73 -18.15
CA LEU A 645 -9.33 20.22 -16.84
C LEU A 645 -9.19 21.32 -15.79
N SER A 646 -10.29 21.60 -15.08
CA SER A 646 -10.37 22.59 -14.00
C SER A 646 -11.25 22.08 -12.86
N SER A 647 -11.10 22.67 -11.67
CA SER A 647 -11.92 22.37 -10.49
C SER A 647 -12.04 20.87 -10.18
N PHE A 648 -10.92 20.15 -10.26
CA PHE A 648 -10.84 18.70 -10.04
C PHE A 648 -11.63 17.85 -11.07
N GLY A 649 -11.87 18.38 -12.27
CA GLY A 649 -12.42 17.62 -13.39
C GLY A 649 -11.58 16.39 -13.73
N THR A 650 -12.26 15.28 -14.06
CA THR A 650 -11.62 13.98 -14.31
C THR A 650 -11.79 13.54 -15.77
N LEU A 651 -10.69 13.16 -16.39
CA LEU A 651 -10.66 12.56 -17.72
C LEU A 651 -10.36 11.07 -17.61
N SER A 652 -11.12 10.24 -18.32
CA SER A 652 -10.90 8.80 -18.45
C SER A 652 -11.01 8.38 -19.91
N THR A 653 -10.05 7.60 -20.40
CA THR A 653 -9.96 7.29 -21.83
C THR A 653 -9.66 5.81 -22.07
N GLU A 654 -10.43 5.16 -22.93
CA GLU A 654 -10.13 3.82 -23.44
C GLU A 654 -9.36 3.85 -24.77
N ALA A 655 -9.25 5.03 -25.37
CA ALA A 655 -8.51 5.29 -26.60
C ALA A 655 -7.41 6.34 -26.39
N ASN A 656 -6.42 6.35 -27.28
CA ASN A 656 -5.39 7.37 -27.29
C ASN A 656 -5.95 8.71 -27.81
N LEU A 657 -5.74 9.80 -27.07
CA LEU A 657 -6.12 11.15 -27.47
C LEU A 657 -4.91 11.96 -27.93
N ALA A 658 -5.00 12.56 -29.12
CA ALA A 658 -3.96 13.39 -29.72
C ALA A 658 -4.18 14.90 -29.46
N ASN A 659 -5.29 15.27 -28.83
CA ASN A 659 -5.63 16.65 -28.52
C ASN A 659 -4.56 17.30 -27.62
N PRO A 660 -4.30 18.61 -27.78
CA PRO A 660 -3.65 19.39 -26.73
C PRO A 660 -4.47 19.33 -25.43
N VAL A 661 -3.80 19.12 -24.30
CA VAL A 661 -4.44 19.05 -22.98
C VAL A 661 -3.88 20.13 -22.06
N VAL A 662 -4.74 20.89 -21.39
CA VAL A 662 -4.39 21.88 -20.38
C VAL A 662 -4.97 21.46 -19.04
N ILE A 663 -4.15 21.34 -18.01
CA ILE A 663 -4.57 20.95 -16.66
C ILE A 663 -4.31 22.12 -15.71
N ASN A 664 -5.37 22.82 -15.33
CA ASN A 664 -5.32 23.84 -14.30
C ASN A 664 -5.31 23.19 -12.92
N GLN A 665 -6.27 22.30 -12.67
CA GLN A 665 -6.35 21.36 -11.54
C GLN A 665 -7.29 20.23 -11.98
N GLY A 666 -6.85 18.98 -11.92
CA GLY A 666 -7.65 17.87 -12.42
C GLY A 666 -7.01 16.51 -12.26
N THR A 667 -7.76 15.48 -12.65
CA THR A 667 -7.36 14.07 -12.52
C THR A 667 -7.37 13.38 -13.88
N LEU A 668 -6.29 12.67 -14.17
CA LEU A 668 -6.22 11.68 -15.24
C LEU A 668 -6.46 10.29 -14.60
N PHE A 669 -7.56 9.66 -14.99
CA PHE A 669 -7.96 8.33 -14.50
C PHE A 669 -7.88 7.34 -15.66
N HIS A 670 -6.98 6.37 -15.60
CA HIS A 670 -6.80 5.38 -16.68
C HIS A 670 -6.65 6.02 -18.08
N SER A 671 -5.83 7.08 -18.22
CA SER A 671 -5.80 7.91 -19.43
C SER A 671 -4.62 7.61 -20.36
N THR A 672 -4.82 7.68 -21.67
CA THR A 672 -3.78 7.54 -22.71
C THR A 672 -3.75 8.78 -23.59
N LEU A 673 -2.66 9.54 -23.51
CA LEU A 673 -2.49 10.83 -24.19
C LEU A 673 -1.22 10.82 -25.05
N SER A 674 -1.33 11.33 -26.27
CA SER A 674 -0.20 11.50 -27.20
C SER A 674 0.01 12.95 -27.65
N GLY A 675 -1.00 13.81 -27.48
CA GLY A 675 -0.88 15.25 -27.68
C GLY A 675 -0.07 15.94 -26.58
N PRO A 676 0.32 17.21 -26.79
CA PRO A 676 1.05 17.98 -25.78
C PRO A 676 0.17 18.25 -24.54
N VAL A 677 0.77 18.18 -23.36
CA VAL A 677 0.12 18.47 -22.07
C VAL A 677 0.75 19.71 -21.45
N THR A 678 -0.08 20.67 -21.02
CA THR A 678 0.34 21.86 -20.29
C THR A 678 -0.23 21.80 -18.87
N LEU A 679 0.65 21.84 -17.87
CA LEU A 679 0.32 21.84 -16.45
C LEU A 679 0.38 23.27 -15.91
N ASN A 680 -0.77 23.90 -15.70
CA ASN A 680 -0.86 25.18 -15.01
C ASN A 680 -0.91 25.00 -13.48
N GLY A 681 -1.34 23.83 -13.01
CA GLY A 681 -1.28 23.41 -11.61
C GLY A 681 -0.99 21.91 -11.49
N THR A 682 -1.18 21.34 -10.30
CA THR A 682 -0.88 19.93 -10.07
C THR A 682 -1.94 19.03 -10.70
N ALA A 683 -1.50 18.08 -11.52
CA ALA A 683 -2.34 17.01 -12.07
C ALA A 683 -2.25 15.75 -11.21
N ASN A 684 -3.41 15.18 -10.86
CA ASN A 684 -3.49 13.88 -10.20
C ASN A 684 -3.54 12.77 -11.25
N LEU A 685 -2.80 11.69 -11.02
CA LEU A 685 -2.76 10.51 -11.89
C LEU A 685 -3.20 9.29 -11.08
N ILE A 686 -4.24 8.60 -11.56
CA ILE A 686 -4.82 7.42 -10.89
C ILE A 686 -4.91 6.25 -11.87
N GLY A 687 -4.59 5.06 -11.38
CA GLY A 687 -4.66 3.83 -12.17
C GLY A 687 -3.58 3.77 -13.24
N LYS A 688 -3.93 3.38 -14.48
CA LYS A 688 -2.97 3.23 -15.58
C LYS A 688 -2.98 4.43 -16.51
N CYS A 689 -2.01 5.34 -16.39
CA CYS A 689 -1.87 6.47 -17.31
C CYS A 689 -0.65 6.31 -18.23
N THR A 690 -0.80 6.62 -19.52
CA THR A 690 0.29 6.66 -20.49
C THR A 690 0.30 8.00 -21.19
N ILE A 691 1.39 8.76 -21.05
CA ILE A 691 1.57 10.08 -21.67
C ILE A 691 2.81 10.02 -22.55
N SER A 692 2.60 9.95 -23.86
CA SER A 692 3.68 9.93 -24.86
C SER A 692 3.99 11.31 -25.44
N GLY A 693 3.05 12.26 -25.36
CA GLY A 693 3.29 13.65 -25.74
C GLY A 693 4.15 14.41 -24.72
N PRO A 694 4.75 15.55 -25.11
CA PRO A 694 5.54 16.37 -24.20
C PRO A 694 4.67 17.04 -23.14
N ILE A 695 5.19 17.16 -21.92
CA ILE A 695 4.54 17.85 -20.80
C ILE A 695 5.31 19.14 -20.47
N SER A 696 4.62 20.26 -20.32
CA SER A 696 5.23 21.57 -19.99
C SER A 696 4.41 22.34 -18.96
N GLY A 697 4.92 23.49 -18.50
CA GLY A 697 4.18 24.43 -17.63
C GLY A 697 4.65 24.45 -16.16
N PRO A 698 4.15 25.40 -15.36
CA PRO A 698 4.60 25.61 -13.98
C PRO A 698 4.12 24.53 -12.98
N GLY A 699 3.09 23.77 -13.33
CA GLY A 699 2.45 22.75 -12.49
C GLY A 699 3.26 21.46 -12.33
N GLY A 700 2.74 20.55 -11.51
CA GLY A 700 3.38 19.28 -11.14
C GLY A 700 2.50 18.06 -11.35
N LEU A 701 3.02 16.88 -10.99
CA LEU A 701 2.34 15.60 -11.07
C LEU A 701 2.26 14.95 -9.69
N THR A 702 1.07 14.50 -9.30
CA THR A 702 0.88 13.64 -8.14
C THR A 702 0.31 12.32 -8.61
N MET A 703 1.12 11.27 -8.54
CA MET A 703 0.67 9.90 -8.78
C MET A 703 0.12 9.31 -7.50
N LEU A 704 -1.12 8.86 -7.58
CA LEU A 704 -1.83 8.17 -6.51
C LEU A 704 -1.91 6.67 -6.84
N GLY A 705 -1.94 5.83 -5.80
CA GLY A 705 -2.04 4.38 -5.93
C GLY A 705 -3.33 3.88 -6.60
N THR A 706 -3.57 2.57 -6.60
CA THR A 706 -4.89 2.02 -6.95
C THR A 706 -5.88 2.26 -5.82
N ASN A 707 -7.10 2.68 -6.14
CA ASN A 707 -8.28 2.78 -5.26
C ASN A 707 -8.03 2.78 -3.73
N GLY A 708 -7.87 3.95 -3.11
CA GLY A 708 -7.88 4.13 -1.65
C GLY A 708 -7.58 5.56 -1.18
N THR A 709 -8.24 6.05 -0.13
CA THR A 709 -8.02 7.40 0.44
C THR A 709 -6.55 7.66 0.77
N TYR A 710 -6.14 8.92 0.98
CA TYR A 710 -4.75 9.29 1.36
C TYR A 710 -4.19 8.48 2.56
N LEU A 711 -5.07 7.93 3.41
CA LEU A 711 -4.73 7.11 4.58
C LEU A 711 -4.90 5.60 4.36
N SER A 712 -5.46 5.17 3.22
CA SER A 712 -5.79 3.77 2.91
C SER A 712 -5.41 3.39 1.47
N MET A 713 -4.37 4.02 0.91
CA MET A 713 -3.97 3.80 -0.49
C MET A 713 -3.51 2.35 -0.67
N ILE A 714 -4.19 1.61 -1.56
CA ILE A 714 -3.73 0.28 -1.95
C ILE A 714 -2.57 0.48 -2.93
N PRO A 715 -1.38 -0.10 -2.67
CA PRO A 715 -0.27 -0.06 -3.60
C PRO A 715 -0.71 -0.52 -5.00
N GLY A 716 -0.49 0.30 -6.02
CA GLY A 716 -0.81 -0.05 -7.40
C GLY A 716 -0.92 1.17 -8.32
N GLY A 717 -1.21 0.93 -9.60
CA GLY A 717 -1.25 1.99 -10.61
C GLY A 717 0.10 2.17 -11.31
N THR A 718 0.05 2.59 -12.57
CA THR A 718 1.24 2.75 -13.41
C THR A 718 1.10 3.99 -14.26
N VAL A 719 2.03 4.93 -14.12
CA VAL A 719 2.12 6.10 -14.99
C VAL A 719 3.34 5.92 -15.87
N SER A 720 3.19 5.98 -17.19
CA SER A 720 4.31 5.96 -18.13
C SER A 720 4.47 7.30 -18.83
N LEU A 721 5.69 7.85 -18.77
CA LEU A 721 6.09 9.08 -19.42
C LEU A 721 7.11 8.77 -20.52
N ALA A 722 6.84 9.18 -21.75
CA ALA A 722 7.74 8.96 -22.89
C ALA A 722 8.15 10.23 -23.64
N GLY A 723 7.34 11.30 -23.59
CA GLY A 723 7.64 12.58 -24.22
C GLY A 723 8.73 13.36 -23.50
N ALA A 724 9.22 14.44 -24.12
CA ALA A 724 10.15 15.38 -23.47
C ALA A 724 9.37 16.30 -22.52
N ASN A 725 9.68 16.25 -21.23
CA ASN A 725 8.86 16.85 -20.19
C ASN A 725 9.59 17.97 -19.46
N THR A 726 9.20 19.22 -19.68
CA THR A 726 9.86 20.43 -19.17
C THR A 726 9.06 21.18 -18.09
N TYR A 727 8.04 20.54 -17.52
CA TYR A 727 7.28 21.13 -16.41
C TYR A 727 8.18 21.40 -15.19
N THR A 728 7.81 22.39 -14.38
CA THR A 728 8.67 22.82 -13.25
C THR A 728 8.10 22.48 -11.87
N GLY A 729 6.82 22.17 -11.74
CA GLY A 729 6.25 21.76 -10.46
C GLY A 729 6.67 20.33 -10.06
N PRO A 730 6.42 19.93 -8.81
CA PRO A 730 6.92 18.67 -8.25
C PRO A 730 6.25 17.43 -8.85
N THR A 731 6.97 16.31 -8.82
CA THR A 731 6.55 14.94 -9.13
C THR A 731 6.54 14.13 -7.84
N ILE A 732 5.37 13.79 -7.34
CA ILE A 732 5.19 13.01 -6.11
C ILE A 732 4.58 11.66 -6.48
N VAL A 733 5.19 10.57 -6.03
CA VAL A 733 4.76 9.21 -6.34
C VAL A 733 4.41 8.47 -5.05
N PHE A 734 3.12 8.31 -4.78
CA PHE A 734 2.59 7.43 -3.73
C PHE A 734 2.64 5.95 -4.18
N PRO A 735 2.42 4.96 -3.28
CA PRO A 735 2.53 3.54 -3.60
C PRO A 735 1.93 3.14 -4.97
N GLY A 736 2.79 2.91 -5.96
CA GLY A 736 2.50 2.79 -7.38
C GLY A 736 3.79 2.87 -8.21
N THR A 737 3.72 2.72 -9.54
CA THR A 737 4.92 2.74 -10.41
C THR A 737 4.92 3.90 -11.39
N LEU A 738 5.90 4.80 -11.28
CA LEU A 738 6.24 5.77 -12.33
C LEU A 738 7.29 5.17 -13.26
N ILE A 739 6.97 5.05 -14.54
CA ILE A 739 7.87 4.56 -15.60
C ILE A 739 8.31 5.75 -16.47
N VAL A 740 9.60 6.07 -16.46
CA VAL A 740 10.19 7.07 -17.36
C VAL A 740 10.97 6.34 -18.45
N LYS A 741 10.47 6.43 -19.69
CA LYS A 741 11.05 5.69 -20.83
C LYS A 741 12.31 6.33 -21.41
N ASN A 742 12.41 7.66 -21.36
CA ASN A 742 13.51 8.43 -21.93
C ASN A 742 14.05 9.40 -20.88
N ALA A 743 15.34 9.74 -20.92
CA ALA A 743 15.93 10.71 -19.97
C ALA A 743 15.20 12.05 -20.00
N ALA A 744 14.82 12.52 -21.20
CA ALA A 744 14.06 13.75 -21.39
C ALA A 744 12.64 13.71 -20.77
N GLY A 745 12.12 12.52 -20.44
CA GLY A 745 10.83 12.33 -19.79
C GLY A 745 10.80 12.75 -18.31
N LEU A 746 11.95 13.05 -17.72
CA LEU A 746 12.06 13.55 -16.34
C LEU A 746 12.76 14.90 -16.33
N TYR A 747 11.96 15.98 -16.26
CA TYR A 747 12.44 17.37 -16.26
C TYR A 747 13.38 17.71 -17.44
N GLY A 748 13.10 17.19 -18.64
CA GLY A 748 13.85 17.52 -19.84
C GLY A 748 15.29 17.02 -19.82
N ALA A 749 15.57 16.01 -18.98
CA ALA A 749 16.93 15.55 -18.64
C ALA A 749 17.81 16.60 -17.95
N ASP A 750 17.21 17.65 -17.34
CA ASP A 750 17.94 18.65 -16.57
C ASP A 750 18.25 18.14 -15.15
N ALA A 751 19.51 17.76 -14.94
CA ALA A 751 19.99 17.26 -13.66
C ALA A 751 19.85 18.28 -12.51
N ALA A 752 19.82 19.59 -12.79
CA ALA A 752 19.61 20.62 -11.76
C ALA A 752 18.18 20.60 -11.21
N ARG A 753 17.24 19.97 -11.93
CA ARG A 753 15.85 19.79 -11.51
C ARG A 753 15.61 18.45 -10.82
N TRP A 754 16.55 17.53 -10.85
CA TRP A 754 16.46 16.25 -10.13
C TRP A 754 16.79 16.44 -8.65
N THR A 755 15.90 17.09 -7.91
CA THR A 755 16.09 17.43 -6.49
C THR A 755 14.97 16.82 -5.65
N PRO A 756 15.18 16.61 -4.34
CA PRO A 756 14.12 16.12 -3.45
C PRO A 756 12.86 16.99 -3.41
N GLY A 757 12.98 18.30 -3.62
CA GLY A 757 11.83 19.21 -3.68
C GLY A 757 11.00 19.04 -4.95
N ASN A 758 11.58 18.49 -6.03
CA ASN A 758 10.87 18.24 -7.28
C ASN A 758 10.51 16.76 -7.46
N ILE A 759 11.24 15.81 -6.90
CA ILE A 759 10.99 14.38 -7.09
C ILE A 759 10.92 13.74 -5.72
N SER A 760 9.77 13.20 -5.37
CA SER A 760 9.56 12.46 -4.12
C SER A 760 8.90 11.11 -4.40
N ILE A 761 9.65 10.03 -4.19
CA ILE A 761 9.20 8.66 -4.31
C ILE A 761 8.90 8.14 -2.90
N GLN A 762 7.62 7.94 -2.62
CA GLN A 762 7.15 7.57 -1.30
C GLN A 762 7.49 6.11 -0.98
N LYS A 763 7.39 5.73 0.31
CA LYS A 763 7.54 4.34 0.75
C LYS A 763 6.62 3.43 -0.07
N ALA A 764 7.10 2.26 -0.47
CA ALA A 764 6.43 1.30 -1.34
C ALA A 764 6.09 1.78 -2.77
N ALA A 765 6.48 3.00 -3.16
CA ALA A 765 6.40 3.45 -4.54
C ALA A 765 7.64 3.03 -5.34
N THR A 766 7.47 2.93 -6.66
CA THR A 766 8.53 2.53 -7.60
C THR A 766 8.80 3.65 -8.60
N LEU A 767 10.07 4.06 -8.69
CA LEU A 767 10.61 4.80 -9.83
C LEU A 767 11.28 3.81 -10.78
N ARG A 768 10.67 3.55 -11.94
CA ARG A 768 11.22 2.70 -12.99
C ARG A 768 11.79 3.55 -14.11
N LEU A 769 13.05 3.31 -14.43
CA LEU A 769 13.83 4.06 -15.42
C LEU A 769 14.32 3.08 -16.47
N ASN A 770 14.05 3.40 -17.73
CA ASN A 770 14.70 2.71 -18.84
C ASN A 770 16.15 3.18 -18.98
N VAL A 771 17.10 2.27 -19.19
CA VAL A 771 18.53 2.57 -19.14
C VAL A 771 19.29 1.85 -20.27
N GLY A 772 20.12 2.62 -20.98
CA GLY A 772 21.12 2.10 -21.92
C GLY A 772 20.70 2.04 -23.39
N GLY A 773 19.41 2.21 -23.71
CA GLY A 773 18.93 2.33 -25.09
C GLY A 773 19.00 3.76 -25.65
N PRO A 774 18.67 3.96 -26.94
CA PRO A 774 18.65 5.28 -27.56
C PRO A 774 17.67 6.23 -26.85
N GLY A 775 18.16 7.37 -26.36
CA GLY A 775 17.36 8.37 -25.64
C GLY A 775 16.99 8.02 -24.19
N GLU A 776 17.28 6.78 -23.75
CA GLU A 776 17.10 6.31 -22.39
C GLU A 776 18.17 6.90 -21.44
N PHE A 777 18.07 6.62 -20.14
CA PHE A 777 19.06 7.09 -19.18
C PHE A 777 20.42 6.39 -19.43
N THR A 778 21.50 7.14 -19.27
CA THR A 778 22.85 6.58 -19.15
C THR A 778 23.16 6.21 -17.69
N GLY A 779 24.12 5.32 -17.45
CA GLY A 779 24.56 5.00 -16.09
C GLY A 779 25.08 6.24 -15.33
N GLN A 780 25.72 7.20 -16.02
CA GLN A 780 26.13 8.47 -15.40
C GLN A 780 24.92 9.29 -14.92
N GLN A 781 23.87 9.42 -15.75
CA GLN A 781 22.67 10.15 -15.37
C GLN A 781 21.93 9.49 -14.19
N ILE A 782 21.86 8.16 -14.16
CA ILE A 782 21.31 7.43 -13.01
C ILE A 782 22.10 7.75 -11.73
N GLY A 783 23.44 7.76 -11.81
CA GLY A 783 24.30 8.12 -10.69
C GLY A 783 24.01 9.53 -10.16
N THR A 784 23.98 10.52 -11.05
CA THR A 784 23.64 11.92 -10.68
C THR A 784 22.24 12.02 -10.07
N LEU A 785 21.25 11.33 -10.65
CA LEU A 785 19.89 11.32 -10.13
C LEU A 785 19.83 10.77 -8.71
N LEU A 786 20.38 9.57 -8.47
CA LEU A 786 20.33 8.94 -7.16
C LEU A 786 21.07 9.75 -6.09
N ASP A 787 22.27 10.24 -6.41
CA ASP A 787 23.04 11.11 -5.51
C ASP A 787 22.24 12.37 -5.13
N ASN A 788 21.63 13.06 -6.10
CA ASN A 788 20.85 14.26 -5.80
C ASN A 788 19.61 13.95 -4.92
N LEU A 789 18.97 12.78 -5.08
CA LEU A 789 17.74 12.45 -4.35
C LEU A 789 17.98 11.95 -2.92
N THR A 790 19.19 11.51 -2.55
CA THR A 790 19.49 10.93 -1.23
C THR A 790 20.40 11.81 -0.34
N ARG A 791 20.90 12.94 -0.85
CA ARG A 791 21.88 13.81 -0.16
C ARG A 791 21.36 14.63 1.03
N GLN A 792 20.06 14.93 1.09
CA GLN A 792 19.49 15.86 2.08
C GLN A 792 18.98 15.14 3.33
N ILE A 793 19.01 15.80 4.49
CA ILE A 793 18.58 15.22 5.78
C ILE A 793 17.08 15.45 6.04
N ASN A 794 16.49 16.52 5.51
CA ASN A 794 15.12 16.92 5.87
C ASN A 794 14.10 16.85 4.74
N ASP A 795 14.57 16.63 3.51
CA ASP A 795 13.74 16.53 2.30
C ASP A 795 14.32 15.39 1.45
N ASN A 796 13.76 14.19 1.59
CA ASN A 796 14.25 13.01 0.89
C ASN A 796 13.50 12.82 -0.43
N GLY A 797 14.26 12.70 -1.52
CA GLY A 797 13.68 12.42 -2.83
C GLY A 797 13.30 10.94 -3.00
N LEU A 798 14.01 10.05 -2.30
CA LEU A 798 13.68 8.64 -2.15
C LEU A 798 13.39 8.35 -0.68
N MET A 799 12.16 7.95 -0.34
CA MET A 799 11.82 7.57 1.03
C MET A 799 12.29 6.16 1.35
N GLY A 800 12.53 5.88 2.64
CA GLY A 800 12.80 4.53 3.12
C GLY A 800 11.68 3.57 2.72
N GLY A 801 12.06 2.43 2.13
CA GLY A 801 11.16 1.41 1.59
C GLY A 801 10.63 1.73 0.18
N SER A 802 11.14 2.74 -0.51
CA SER A 802 10.87 2.95 -1.95
C SER A 802 11.68 2.00 -2.82
N TYR A 803 11.30 1.87 -4.09
CA TYR A 803 11.97 1.05 -5.09
C TYR A 803 12.51 1.91 -6.23
N VAL A 804 13.76 1.64 -6.63
CA VAL A 804 14.35 2.13 -7.87
C VAL A 804 14.58 0.95 -8.80
N SER A 805 13.85 0.92 -9.91
CA SER A 805 13.94 -0.14 -10.91
C SER A 805 14.67 0.36 -12.15
N LEU A 806 15.80 -0.25 -12.47
CA LEU A 806 16.64 0.08 -13.62
C LEU A 806 16.41 -0.99 -14.70
N ASP A 807 15.67 -0.62 -15.73
CA ASP A 807 15.26 -1.51 -16.81
C ASP A 807 16.18 -1.40 -18.02
N THR A 808 16.95 -2.44 -18.28
CA THR A 808 17.89 -2.51 -19.41
C THR A 808 17.34 -3.30 -20.59
N ALA A 809 16.01 -3.39 -20.77
CA ALA A 809 15.41 -4.08 -21.91
C ALA A 809 15.80 -3.44 -23.26
N GLY A 810 15.98 -2.12 -23.30
CA GLY A 810 16.41 -1.37 -24.48
C GLY A 810 17.92 -1.23 -24.65
N ALA A 811 18.73 -1.75 -23.71
CA ALA A 811 20.18 -1.53 -23.71
C ALA A 811 20.88 -2.19 -24.90
N THR A 812 21.70 -1.42 -25.62
CA THR A 812 22.47 -1.92 -26.78
C THR A 812 23.84 -2.48 -26.39
N GLY A 813 24.20 -2.44 -25.11
CA GLY A 813 25.49 -2.87 -24.58
C GLY A 813 25.52 -2.86 -23.05
N LEU A 814 26.73 -2.95 -22.49
CA LEU A 814 26.93 -2.92 -21.04
C LEU A 814 26.63 -1.52 -20.47
N VAL A 815 25.66 -1.44 -19.56
CA VAL A 815 25.38 -0.23 -18.78
C VAL A 815 26.26 -0.21 -17.53
N THR A 816 27.12 0.79 -17.37
CA THR A 816 27.95 0.92 -16.16
C THR A 816 27.49 2.09 -15.29
N LEU A 817 27.16 1.79 -14.03
CA LEU A 817 26.89 2.77 -12.97
C LEU A 817 28.07 2.80 -11.99
N SER A 818 28.82 3.91 -12.00
CA SER A 818 30.05 4.09 -11.21
C SER A 818 29.89 5.06 -10.05
N ALA A 819 28.74 5.71 -9.92
CA ALA A 819 28.49 6.59 -8.78
C ALA A 819 28.29 5.77 -7.50
N ASP A 820 28.69 6.37 -6.37
CA ASP A 820 28.43 5.83 -5.04
C ASP A 820 26.95 6.07 -4.69
N ILE A 821 26.26 5.00 -4.34
CA ILE A 821 24.84 5.03 -3.97
C ILE A 821 24.70 4.86 -2.46
N ALA A 822 23.99 5.77 -1.81
CA ALA A 822 23.75 5.78 -0.37
C ALA A 822 22.28 6.00 -0.05
N ASP A 823 21.85 5.52 1.12
CA ASP A 823 20.50 5.76 1.65
C ASP A 823 20.23 7.24 1.90
N SER A 824 18.96 7.62 1.73
CA SER A 824 18.41 8.89 2.16
C SER A 824 18.55 9.08 3.67
N LYS A 825 18.83 10.32 4.12
CA LYS A 825 19.09 10.63 5.54
C LYS A 825 17.95 11.40 6.19
N GLY A 826 17.80 11.26 7.50
CA GLY A 826 16.81 11.99 8.33
C GLY A 826 15.33 11.58 8.10
N PRO A 827 14.34 12.43 8.45
CA PRO A 827 12.93 12.00 8.54
C PRO A 827 12.38 11.41 7.23
N GLY A 828 11.85 10.18 7.31
CA GLY A 828 11.32 9.47 6.15
C GLY A 828 12.38 8.89 5.22
N GLY A 829 13.67 9.10 5.49
CA GLY A 829 14.79 8.44 4.82
C GLY A 829 14.99 7.00 5.30
N GLY A 830 16.10 6.38 4.87
CA GLY A 830 16.44 4.99 5.17
C GLY A 830 16.65 4.15 3.91
N ALA A 831 16.73 2.84 4.13
CA ALA A 831 16.96 1.83 3.10
C ALA A 831 15.94 1.92 1.96
N PHE A 832 16.39 1.97 0.72
CA PHE A 832 15.55 1.77 -0.46
C PHE A 832 16.03 0.57 -1.27
N VAL A 833 15.15 0.00 -2.09
CA VAL A 833 15.44 -1.22 -2.85
C VAL A 833 15.95 -0.84 -4.24
N ILE A 834 17.05 -1.46 -4.66
CA ILE A 834 17.53 -1.37 -6.04
C ILE A 834 17.13 -2.63 -6.78
N ARG A 835 16.51 -2.45 -7.94
CA ARG A 835 16.04 -3.55 -8.78
C ARG A 835 16.62 -3.42 -10.18
N LYS A 836 17.30 -4.46 -10.65
CA LYS A 836 17.75 -4.61 -12.03
C LYS A 836 16.72 -5.42 -12.81
N CYS A 837 16.13 -4.80 -13.83
CA CYS A 837 15.14 -5.41 -14.73
C CYS A 837 15.68 -5.47 -16.17
N GLY A 838 14.97 -6.18 -17.05
CA GLY A 838 15.26 -6.24 -18.49
C GLY A 838 16.45 -7.12 -18.87
N ALA A 839 16.51 -7.57 -20.12
CA ALA A 839 17.46 -8.61 -20.57
C ALA A 839 18.93 -8.15 -20.67
N GLY A 840 19.19 -6.83 -20.74
CA GLY A 840 20.55 -6.29 -20.84
C GLY A 840 21.46 -6.53 -19.62
N THR A 841 22.75 -6.25 -19.78
CA THR A 841 23.76 -6.37 -18.73
C THR A 841 24.02 -5.01 -18.08
N MET A 842 24.06 -4.97 -16.74
CA MET A 842 24.39 -3.79 -15.95
C MET A 842 25.58 -4.07 -15.02
N ARG A 843 26.50 -3.12 -14.87
CA ARG A 843 27.59 -3.15 -13.88
C ARG A 843 27.35 -2.10 -12.81
N LEU A 844 27.38 -2.52 -11.54
CA LEU A 844 27.49 -1.63 -10.39
C LEU A 844 28.95 -1.64 -9.93
N SER A 845 29.59 -0.48 -9.96
CA SER A 845 31.04 -0.34 -9.68
C SER A 845 31.38 0.70 -8.62
N GLY A 846 30.41 1.49 -8.16
CA GLY A 846 30.60 2.43 -7.06
C GLY A 846 30.81 1.75 -5.72
N ASN A 847 31.36 2.50 -4.76
CA ASN A 847 31.48 2.11 -3.36
C ASN A 847 30.14 2.36 -2.65
N ASN A 848 29.15 1.55 -2.99
CA ASN A 848 27.78 1.75 -2.54
C ASN A 848 27.63 1.44 -1.05
N SER A 849 26.96 2.33 -0.32
CA SER A 849 26.68 2.23 1.11
C SER A 849 25.19 2.16 1.43
N TYR A 850 24.31 2.04 0.41
CA TYR A 850 22.89 1.80 0.64
C TYR A 850 22.71 0.51 1.45
N THR A 851 21.75 0.51 2.37
CA THR A 851 21.53 -0.63 3.26
C THR A 851 20.38 -1.51 2.78
N GLY A 852 19.59 -1.08 1.80
CA GLY A 852 18.46 -1.83 1.28
C GLY A 852 18.79 -3.00 0.36
N GLN A 853 17.75 -3.76 0.02
CA GLN A 853 17.84 -4.99 -0.75
C GLN A 853 18.24 -4.74 -2.21
N THR A 854 18.91 -5.72 -2.82
CA THR A 854 19.15 -5.77 -4.27
C THR A 854 18.34 -6.89 -4.90
N ILE A 855 17.60 -6.56 -5.96
CA ILE A 855 16.76 -7.51 -6.71
C ILE A 855 17.25 -7.57 -8.16
N LEU A 856 17.41 -8.77 -8.70
CA LEU A 856 17.75 -9.05 -10.10
C LEU A 856 16.59 -9.82 -10.74
N GLU A 857 15.75 -9.15 -11.53
CA GLU A 857 14.58 -9.77 -12.19
C GLU A 857 14.86 -10.27 -13.61
N GLY A 858 15.96 -9.84 -14.22
CA GLY A 858 16.34 -10.29 -15.55
C GLY A 858 17.70 -9.78 -16.04
N GLY A 859 18.25 -10.48 -17.01
CA GLY A 859 19.55 -10.16 -17.61
C GLY A 859 20.70 -10.45 -16.65
N ALA A 860 21.80 -9.71 -16.78
CA ALA A 860 22.99 -9.92 -15.96
C ALA A 860 23.39 -8.68 -15.15
N LEU A 861 23.85 -8.91 -13.92
CA LEU A 861 24.39 -7.91 -13.00
C LEU A 861 25.87 -8.20 -12.73
N VAL A 862 26.74 -7.27 -13.07
CA VAL A 862 28.19 -7.36 -12.86
C VAL A 862 28.58 -6.57 -11.62
N VAL A 863 29.33 -7.21 -10.73
CA VAL A 863 29.79 -6.66 -9.44
C VAL A 863 31.23 -7.08 -9.14
N SER A 864 31.93 -6.30 -8.32
CA SER A 864 33.26 -6.67 -7.80
C SER A 864 33.25 -7.01 -6.31
N SER A 865 32.15 -6.71 -5.60
CA SER A 865 31.95 -7.08 -4.20
C SER A 865 30.47 -7.25 -3.83
N LEU A 866 30.15 -8.18 -2.93
CA LEU A 866 28.79 -8.52 -2.47
C LEU A 866 28.48 -7.98 -1.07
N ASN A 867 29.50 -7.85 -0.22
CA ASN A 867 29.45 -7.61 1.21
C ASN A 867 28.85 -8.79 2.01
N SER A 868 28.66 -8.59 3.32
CA SER A 868 28.04 -9.53 4.25
C SER A 868 27.11 -8.80 5.22
N VAL A 869 26.19 -9.56 5.83
CA VAL A 869 25.24 -9.11 6.86
C VAL A 869 25.89 -9.16 8.24
N THR A 870 26.58 -10.26 8.56
CA THR A 870 27.20 -10.44 9.88
C THR A 870 28.26 -9.37 10.11
N LYS A 871 28.20 -8.76 11.30
CA LYS A 871 29.06 -7.63 11.67
C LYS A 871 30.56 -7.92 11.54
N ALA A 872 30.97 -9.18 11.67
CA ALA A 872 32.38 -9.59 11.57
C ALA A 872 32.92 -9.55 10.13
N LEU A 873 32.08 -9.84 9.13
CA LEU A 873 32.46 -9.87 7.72
C LEU A 873 32.03 -8.61 6.95
N ARG A 874 31.07 -7.85 7.52
CA ARG A 874 30.48 -6.68 6.88
C ARG A 874 31.47 -5.52 6.72
N GLN A 875 31.56 -5.00 5.51
CA GLN A 875 32.27 -3.79 5.12
C GLN A 875 31.34 -2.57 5.08
N ALA A 876 31.91 -1.36 5.15
CA ALA A 876 31.15 -0.10 5.11
C ALA A 876 30.46 0.17 3.76
N SER A 877 30.98 -0.42 2.68
CA SER A 877 30.46 -0.26 1.31
C SER A 877 30.86 -1.45 0.44
N SER A 878 30.13 -1.69 -0.67
CA SER A 878 30.46 -2.69 -1.70
C SER A 878 29.79 -2.33 -3.04
N SER A 879 29.94 -3.15 -4.08
CA SER A 879 29.12 -2.98 -5.29
C SER A 879 27.62 -3.13 -5.01
N LEU A 880 27.23 -3.95 -4.02
CA LEU A 880 25.84 -4.24 -3.65
C LEU A 880 25.42 -3.65 -2.29
N GLY A 881 26.05 -2.56 -1.86
CA GLY A 881 25.69 -1.86 -0.64
C GLY A 881 26.29 -2.45 0.64
N ALA A 882 25.73 -2.08 1.79
CA ALA A 882 26.17 -2.47 3.12
C ALA A 882 24.98 -2.89 3.99
N PRO A 883 24.40 -4.08 3.75
CA PRO A 883 23.16 -4.49 4.41
C PRO A 883 23.33 -4.65 5.92
N THR A 884 22.38 -4.13 6.70
CA THR A 884 22.48 -4.13 8.17
C THR A 884 21.83 -5.33 8.85
N ASP A 885 20.90 -5.97 8.15
CA ASP A 885 20.14 -7.13 8.59
C ASP A 885 19.97 -8.12 7.43
N ILE A 886 19.35 -9.25 7.74
CA ILE A 886 19.28 -10.39 6.83
C ILE A 886 18.26 -10.21 5.71
N GLU A 887 17.27 -9.32 5.85
CA GLU A 887 16.27 -9.03 4.82
C GLU A 887 16.85 -8.08 3.78
N ALA A 888 17.46 -6.99 4.25
CA ALA A 888 18.30 -6.10 3.47
C ALA A 888 19.46 -6.83 2.77
N GLY A 889 20.03 -7.83 3.46
CA GLY A 889 21.14 -8.65 2.99
C GLY A 889 20.78 -9.68 1.93
N GLU A 890 19.51 -9.94 1.69
CA GLU A 890 19.11 -10.89 0.67
C GLU A 890 19.33 -10.32 -0.74
N ILE A 891 19.73 -11.19 -1.66
CA ILE A 891 19.81 -10.90 -3.09
C ILE A 891 18.74 -11.77 -3.75
N VAL A 892 17.65 -11.11 -4.16
CA VAL A 892 16.52 -11.79 -4.81
C VAL A 892 16.81 -11.90 -6.29
N ILE A 893 16.72 -13.10 -6.84
CA ILE A 893 17.07 -13.43 -8.23
C ILE A 893 15.88 -14.12 -8.92
N GLY A 894 15.44 -13.53 -10.02
CA GLY A 894 14.21 -13.86 -10.72
C GLY A 894 13.01 -13.06 -10.21
N GLU A 895 12.01 -12.90 -11.07
CA GLU A 895 10.72 -12.30 -10.72
C GLU A 895 9.71 -13.38 -10.37
N GLU A 896 9.06 -13.28 -9.20
CA GLU A 896 8.10 -14.26 -8.72
C GLU A 896 7.02 -14.54 -9.78
N GLY A 897 6.79 -15.82 -10.06
CA GLY A 897 5.78 -16.27 -11.03
C GLY A 897 6.14 -16.08 -12.51
N LYS A 898 7.30 -15.47 -12.83
CA LYS A 898 7.78 -15.34 -14.21
C LYS A 898 9.00 -16.22 -14.50
N ASP A 899 9.11 -16.57 -15.78
CA ASP A 899 10.29 -17.24 -16.34
C ASP A 899 11.26 -16.18 -16.86
N GLY A 900 12.55 -16.52 -16.89
CA GLY A 900 13.60 -15.65 -17.42
C GLY A 900 14.95 -16.00 -16.82
N ASP A 901 16.01 -15.77 -17.59
CA ASP A 901 17.38 -16.04 -17.16
C ASP A 901 17.94 -14.85 -16.39
N CYS A 902 18.61 -15.14 -15.28
CA CYS A 902 19.27 -14.14 -14.44
C CYS A 902 20.73 -14.53 -14.21
N GLY A 903 21.66 -13.58 -14.36
CA GLY A 903 23.09 -13.79 -14.15
C GLY A 903 23.68 -12.83 -13.11
N LEU A 904 24.37 -13.35 -12.11
CA LEU A 904 25.22 -12.57 -11.21
C LEU A 904 26.70 -12.84 -11.59
N ILE A 905 27.36 -11.82 -12.13
CA ILE A 905 28.74 -11.90 -12.61
C ILE A 905 29.66 -11.20 -11.60
N TYR A 906 30.44 -11.99 -10.87
CA TYR A 906 31.43 -11.50 -9.93
C TYR A 906 32.78 -11.31 -10.64
N THR A 907 33.40 -10.15 -10.46
CA THR A 907 34.67 -9.76 -11.09
C THR A 907 35.75 -9.38 -10.08
N GLY A 908 35.47 -9.58 -8.79
CA GLY A 908 36.31 -9.13 -7.71
C GLY A 908 37.58 -9.97 -7.47
N PRO A 909 38.45 -9.50 -6.57
CA PRO A 909 39.70 -10.18 -6.22
C PRO A 909 39.51 -11.41 -5.33
N GLY A 910 38.29 -11.67 -4.84
CA GLY A 910 37.95 -12.75 -3.90
C GLY A 910 37.21 -12.20 -2.67
N GLU A 911 36.18 -12.92 -2.21
CA GLU A 911 35.30 -12.53 -1.12
C GLU A 911 34.55 -13.74 -0.54
N SER A 912 34.29 -13.72 0.77
CA SER A 912 33.30 -14.60 1.41
C SER A 912 32.09 -13.78 1.83
N SER A 913 30.91 -14.24 1.44
CA SER A 913 29.64 -13.55 1.69
C SER A 913 28.64 -14.49 2.36
N ASP A 914 28.04 -14.01 3.45
CA ASP A 914 26.89 -14.64 4.12
C ASP A 914 25.54 -14.11 3.63
N ARG A 915 25.51 -13.27 2.59
CA ARG A 915 24.27 -12.84 1.95
C ARG A 915 23.54 -14.05 1.38
N VAL A 916 22.23 -14.08 1.55
CA VAL A 916 21.39 -15.15 1.02
C VAL A 916 21.08 -14.85 -0.44
N MET A 917 21.33 -15.83 -1.30
CA MET A 917 20.82 -15.82 -2.67
C MET A 917 19.44 -16.47 -2.66
N ASN A 918 18.39 -15.72 -2.99
CA ASN A 918 17.03 -16.23 -3.06
C ASN A 918 16.56 -16.34 -4.51
N LEU A 919 16.24 -17.55 -4.95
CA LEU A 919 15.77 -17.85 -6.30
C LEU A 919 14.24 -17.82 -6.34
N ALA A 920 13.69 -16.66 -6.69
CA ALA A 920 12.25 -16.37 -6.59
C ALA A 920 11.45 -16.67 -7.86
N GLY A 921 12.09 -16.76 -9.04
CA GLY A 921 11.39 -16.97 -10.31
C GLY A 921 10.76 -18.36 -10.49
N LYS A 922 9.93 -18.54 -11.52
CA LYS A 922 9.18 -19.80 -11.76
C LYS A 922 10.10 -20.90 -12.30
N ASN A 923 10.50 -20.87 -13.58
CA ASN A 923 11.46 -21.79 -14.20
C ASN A 923 12.80 -21.13 -14.54
N THR A 924 13.26 -20.20 -13.69
CA THR A 924 14.45 -19.38 -13.93
C THR A 924 15.73 -20.20 -13.95
N ILE A 925 16.55 -20.01 -14.98
CA ILE A 925 17.96 -20.40 -14.98
C ILE A 925 18.74 -19.28 -14.27
N VAL A 926 19.40 -19.62 -13.16
CA VAL A 926 20.19 -18.67 -12.39
C VAL A 926 21.66 -18.97 -12.59
N THR A 927 22.38 -18.04 -13.22
CA THR A 927 23.82 -18.16 -13.46
C THR A 927 24.61 -17.39 -12.40
N PHE A 928 25.43 -18.09 -11.63
CA PHE A 928 26.51 -17.49 -10.85
C PHE A 928 27.79 -17.59 -11.66
N ASP A 929 28.29 -16.46 -12.14
CA ASP A 929 29.50 -16.39 -12.96
C ASP A 929 30.66 -15.82 -12.12
N GLN A 930 31.63 -16.69 -11.80
CA GLN A 930 32.89 -16.30 -11.21
C GLN A 930 33.89 -15.92 -12.32
N SER A 931 33.94 -14.62 -12.63
CA SER A 931 34.81 -13.97 -13.63
C SER A 931 35.94 -13.10 -13.01
N GLY A 932 36.15 -13.18 -11.70
CA GLY A 932 37.20 -12.54 -10.92
C GLY A 932 38.46 -13.41 -10.77
N ALA A 933 39.39 -12.96 -9.91
CA ALA A 933 40.72 -13.60 -9.79
C ALA A 933 40.88 -14.52 -8.57
N GLY A 934 40.07 -14.36 -7.52
CA GLY A 934 40.20 -15.12 -6.26
C GLY A 934 39.00 -16.02 -5.94
N LEU A 935 38.89 -16.40 -4.66
CA LEU A 935 37.81 -17.24 -4.15
C LEU A 935 36.54 -16.39 -3.95
N LEU A 936 35.43 -16.73 -4.63
CA LEU A 936 34.09 -16.25 -4.28
C LEU A 936 33.38 -17.34 -3.48
N LYS A 937 33.14 -17.14 -2.19
CA LYS A 937 32.52 -18.12 -1.31
C LYS A 937 31.16 -17.63 -0.79
N LEU A 938 30.10 -18.36 -1.11
CA LEU A 938 28.73 -18.09 -0.64
C LEU A 938 28.39 -19.04 0.51
N THR A 939 28.28 -18.52 1.73
CA THR A 939 28.20 -19.36 2.94
C THR A 939 26.78 -19.62 3.43
N SER A 940 25.82 -18.80 3.06
CA SER A 940 24.42 -18.99 3.43
C SER A 940 23.72 -19.98 2.50
N PRO A 941 22.78 -20.80 3.01
CA PRO A 941 21.96 -21.66 2.16
C PRO A 941 21.30 -20.88 1.02
N ILE A 942 21.26 -21.48 -0.16
CA ILE A 942 20.56 -20.89 -1.31
C ILE A 942 19.06 -21.11 -1.07
N LEU A 943 18.32 -20.02 -0.91
CA LEU A 943 16.87 -20.07 -0.71
C LEU A 943 16.17 -20.22 -2.07
N ILE A 944 15.13 -21.04 -2.12
CA ILE A 944 14.30 -21.23 -3.32
C ILE A 944 12.86 -20.90 -2.98
N SER A 945 12.49 -19.62 -3.00
CA SER A 945 11.15 -19.18 -2.64
C SER A 945 10.10 -19.31 -3.76
N GLY A 946 10.52 -19.53 -5.01
CA GLY A 946 9.60 -19.72 -6.15
C GLY A 946 8.88 -21.08 -6.10
N TYR A 947 7.65 -21.10 -5.55
CA TYR A 947 6.87 -22.31 -5.27
C TYR A 947 6.62 -23.22 -6.49
N GLY A 948 6.78 -24.53 -6.31
CA GLY A 948 6.20 -25.55 -7.21
C GLY A 948 6.90 -25.77 -8.55
N ALA A 949 8.05 -25.16 -8.81
CA ALA A 949 8.73 -25.24 -10.11
C ALA A 949 10.22 -25.53 -9.97
N SER A 950 10.72 -26.42 -10.83
CA SER A 950 12.13 -26.82 -10.88
C SER A 950 13.05 -25.64 -11.20
N LYS A 951 14.26 -25.67 -10.64
CA LYS A 951 15.27 -24.62 -10.82
C LYS A 951 16.53 -25.20 -11.45
N THR A 952 17.23 -24.39 -12.23
CA THR A 952 18.58 -24.74 -12.70
C THR A 952 19.56 -23.67 -12.26
N ILE A 953 20.54 -24.07 -11.45
CA ILE A 953 21.67 -23.23 -11.05
C ILE A 953 22.83 -23.52 -12.00
N VAL A 954 23.28 -22.50 -12.72
CA VAL A 954 24.46 -22.57 -13.59
C VAL A 954 25.63 -21.94 -12.86
N LEU A 955 26.67 -22.74 -12.61
CA LEU A 955 27.94 -22.29 -12.07
C LEU A 955 28.89 -22.06 -13.24
N ARG A 956 29.18 -20.80 -13.55
CA ARG A 956 30.04 -20.39 -14.66
C ARG A 956 31.33 -19.76 -14.16
N GLY A 957 32.38 -19.82 -14.97
CA GLY A 957 33.59 -19.03 -14.80
C GLY A 957 34.63 -19.45 -15.83
N ASP A 958 35.33 -18.49 -16.44
CA ASP A 958 36.35 -18.74 -17.47
C ASP A 958 37.76 -18.25 -17.07
N THR A 959 37.88 -17.75 -15.84
CA THR A 959 39.12 -17.27 -15.23
C THR A 959 39.76 -18.32 -14.30
N ALA A 960 40.91 -17.97 -13.71
CA ALA A 960 41.56 -18.79 -12.68
C ALA A 960 40.90 -18.68 -11.30
N GLY A 961 39.95 -17.76 -11.10
CA GLY A 961 39.20 -17.64 -9.86
C GLY A 961 38.40 -18.90 -9.56
N THR A 962 38.14 -19.14 -8.27
CA THR A 962 37.33 -20.29 -7.81
C THR A 962 36.03 -19.78 -7.21
N GLY A 963 34.90 -20.34 -7.63
CA GLY A 963 33.63 -20.15 -6.92
C GLY A 963 33.39 -21.27 -5.91
N GLU A 964 32.73 -20.99 -4.80
CA GLU A 964 32.33 -21.98 -3.80
C GLU A 964 30.90 -21.71 -3.31
N ILE A 965 30.04 -22.71 -3.42
CA ILE A 965 28.75 -22.76 -2.72
C ILE A 965 28.95 -23.59 -1.45
N ALA A 966 29.11 -22.89 -0.33
CA ALA A 966 29.27 -23.49 0.99
C ALA A 966 27.95 -23.60 1.76
N GLY A 967 26.95 -22.82 1.38
CA GLY A 967 25.57 -23.02 1.83
C GLY A 967 24.91 -24.24 1.21
N ASP A 968 23.90 -24.78 1.90
CA ASP A 968 23.15 -25.93 1.43
C ASP A 968 22.32 -25.60 0.17
N LEU A 969 22.25 -26.57 -0.74
CA LEU A 969 21.35 -26.61 -1.89
C LEU A 969 20.24 -27.64 -1.62
N SER A 970 18.98 -27.24 -1.75
CA SER A 970 17.82 -28.12 -1.62
C SER A 970 16.93 -28.07 -2.85
N ASP A 971 16.00 -29.02 -2.94
CA ASP A 971 14.90 -28.93 -3.91
C ASP A 971 13.87 -27.86 -3.50
N PRO A 972 13.12 -27.28 -4.45
CA PRO A 972 12.00 -26.42 -4.14
C PRO A 972 10.91 -27.23 -3.45
N HIS A 973 10.24 -26.65 -2.46
CA HIS A 973 9.11 -27.32 -1.83
C HIS A 973 7.88 -27.29 -2.75
N ASP A 974 7.32 -28.47 -3.02
CA ASP A 974 6.04 -28.64 -3.69
C ASP A 974 5.24 -29.80 -3.07
N ARG A 975 3.90 -29.70 -3.10
CA ARG A 975 3.01 -30.73 -2.53
C ARG A 975 3.17 -32.11 -3.18
N ALA A 976 3.66 -32.15 -4.42
CA ALA A 976 3.82 -33.38 -5.19
C ALA A 976 5.21 -34.02 -5.03
N GLY A 977 6.18 -33.33 -4.41
CA GLY A 977 7.58 -33.76 -4.35
C GLY A 977 8.25 -33.88 -5.71
N LYS A 978 7.80 -33.14 -6.73
CA LYS A 978 8.23 -33.27 -8.13
C LYS A 978 9.20 -32.20 -8.58
N ALA A 979 9.14 -31.00 -7.99
CA ALA A 979 10.05 -29.92 -8.32
C ALA A 979 11.48 -30.27 -7.87
N LYS A 980 12.47 -30.05 -8.74
CA LYS A 980 13.87 -30.38 -8.48
C LYS A 980 14.80 -29.22 -8.76
N THR A 981 15.92 -29.18 -8.04
CA THR A 981 17.03 -28.25 -8.29
C THR A 981 18.13 -28.98 -9.06
N ALA A 982 18.37 -28.55 -10.30
CA ALA A 982 19.49 -29.00 -11.13
C ALA A 982 20.69 -28.07 -10.95
N VAL A 983 21.91 -28.62 -11.05
CA VAL A 983 23.15 -27.85 -11.00
C VAL A 983 23.95 -28.12 -12.27
N THR A 984 24.35 -27.08 -12.99
CA THR A 984 25.18 -27.19 -14.19
C THR A 984 26.47 -26.41 -14.01
N LYS A 985 27.62 -27.09 -14.04
CA LYS A 985 28.93 -26.46 -14.14
C LYS A 985 29.29 -26.24 -15.61
N PHE A 986 29.56 -24.98 -15.97
CA PHE A 986 29.95 -24.52 -17.31
C PHE A 986 31.19 -23.60 -17.24
N GLY A 987 31.88 -23.40 -18.36
CA GLY A 987 33.12 -22.59 -18.44
C GLY A 987 34.38 -23.29 -17.91
N ARG A 988 35.56 -22.77 -18.24
CA ARG A 988 36.86 -23.41 -17.97
C ARG A 988 37.30 -23.41 -16.50
N GLY A 989 36.75 -22.53 -15.68
CA GLY A 989 37.13 -22.31 -14.28
C GLY A 989 36.66 -23.42 -13.33
N LYS A 990 36.98 -23.25 -12.04
CA LYS A 990 36.68 -24.19 -10.95
C LYS A 990 35.53 -23.68 -10.08
N TRP A 991 34.58 -24.55 -9.76
CA TRP A 991 33.61 -24.33 -8.68
C TRP A 991 33.66 -25.46 -7.65
N VAL A 992 33.42 -25.13 -6.38
CA VAL A 992 33.40 -26.04 -5.24
C VAL A 992 31.99 -26.11 -4.65
N LEU A 993 31.49 -27.31 -4.36
CA LEU A 993 30.31 -27.55 -3.53
C LEU A 993 30.78 -28.11 -2.19
N SER A 994 30.61 -27.34 -1.11
CA SER A 994 31.04 -27.73 0.24
C SER A 994 29.89 -27.82 1.26
N GLY A 995 28.70 -27.34 0.89
CA GLY A 995 27.47 -27.48 1.69
C GLY A 995 26.96 -28.92 1.83
N THR A 996 25.97 -29.10 2.70
CA THR A 996 25.22 -30.36 2.87
C THR A 996 23.99 -30.34 1.96
N ASN A 997 24.15 -30.87 0.75
CA ASN A 997 23.18 -30.70 -0.31
C ASN A 997 22.15 -31.84 -0.35
N SER A 998 20.88 -31.48 -0.54
CA SER A 998 19.75 -32.41 -0.66
C SER A 998 19.03 -32.34 -2.01
N HIS A 999 19.48 -31.48 -2.94
CA HIS A 999 18.89 -31.38 -4.28
C HIS A 999 18.90 -32.71 -5.03
N SER A 1000 17.77 -33.10 -5.61
CA SER A 1000 17.59 -34.37 -6.33
C SER A 1000 17.60 -34.22 -7.86
N GLY A 1001 17.72 -32.99 -8.36
CA GLY A 1001 17.88 -32.73 -9.79
C GLY A 1001 19.27 -33.15 -10.31
N PRO A 1002 19.44 -33.22 -11.64
CA PRO A 1002 20.70 -33.62 -12.24
C PRO A 1002 21.82 -32.61 -11.95
N THR A 1003 23.02 -33.12 -11.70
CA THR A 1003 24.27 -32.38 -11.60
C THR A 1003 25.09 -32.62 -12.88
N ARG A 1004 25.25 -31.59 -13.71
CA ARG A 1004 25.91 -31.65 -15.02
C ARG A 1004 27.25 -30.92 -14.96
N VAL A 1005 28.35 -31.59 -15.29
CA VAL A 1005 29.68 -30.96 -15.45
C VAL A 1005 30.02 -30.94 -16.94
N THR A 1006 29.75 -29.80 -17.56
CA THR A 1006 29.87 -29.66 -19.03
C THR A 1006 31.24 -29.16 -19.45
N GLN A 1007 31.88 -28.30 -18.65
CA GLN A 1007 33.23 -27.76 -18.88
C GLN A 1007 33.91 -27.38 -17.56
N GLY A 1008 35.25 -27.42 -17.57
CA GLY A 1008 36.07 -27.04 -16.41
C GLY A 1008 36.00 -28.06 -15.28
N THR A 1009 36.15 -27.60 -14.04
CA THR A 1009 36.18 -28.48 -12.84
C THR A 1009 35.03 -28.15 -11.89
N LEU A 1010 34.23 -29.16 -11.55
CA LEU A 1010 33.37 -29.13 -10.35
C LEU A 1010 34.05 -29.94 -9.25
N SER A 1011 34.30 -29.33 -8.10
CA SER A 1011 34.92 -29.97 -6.95
C SER A 1011 33.88 -30.20 -5.85
N LEU A 1012 33.86 -31.40 -5.28
CA LEU A 1012 33.06 -31.77 -4.13
C LEU A 1012 33.99 -31.78 -2.93
N ALA A 1013 33.68 -31.02 -1.88
CA ALA A 1013 34.54 -30.91 -0.69
C ALA A 1013 34.10 -31.81 0.49
N SER A 1014 33.01 -32.56 0.33
CA SER A 1014 32.37 -33.31 1.40
C SER A 1014 31.62 -34.54 0.86
N VAL A 1015 31.45 -35.57 1.70
CA VAL A 1015 30.59 -36.72 1.38
C VAL A 1015 29.11 -36.37 1.25
N ARG A 1016 28.73 -35.13 1.60
CA ARG A 1016 27.38 -34.58 1.46
C ARG A 1016 27.27 -33.47 0.42
N SER A 1017 28.31 -33.25 -0.39
CA SER A 1017 28.30 -32.25 -1.46
C SER A 1017 27.26 -32.54 -2.56
N LEU A 1018 26.75 -33.78 -2.65
CA LEU A 1018 25.65 -34.17 -3.54
C LEU A 1018 24.67 -35.08 -2.80
N SER A 1019 23.40 -35.03 -3.22
CA SER A 1019 22.37 -35.97 -2.77
C SER A 1019 22.54 -37.35 -3.41
N HIS A 1020 22.18 -38.40 -2.67
CA HIS A 1020 22.12 -39.78 -3.16
C HIS A 1020 21.13 -39.99 -4.32
N GLN A 1021 20.21 -39.05 -4.53
CA GLN A 1021 19.26 -39.11 -5.64
C GLN A 1021 19.70 -38.32 -6.88
N SER A 1022 20.75 -37.49 -6.79
CA SER A 1022 21.23 -36.71 -7.93
C SER A 1022 21.76 -37.63 -9.01
N GLU A 1023 21.35 -37.42 -10.26
CA GLU A 1023 22.06 -37.96 -11.42
C GLU A 1023 23.30 -37.09 -11.69
N VAL A 1024 24.44 -37.69 -12.02
CA VAL A 1024 25.68 -36.98 -12.35
C VAL A 1024 26.06 -37.25 -13.80
N GLU A 1025 26.22 -36.18 -14.58
CA GLU A 1025 26.60 -36.26 -15.99
C GLU A 1025 27.85 -35.42 -16.23
N ILE A 1026 28.91 -36.03 -16.76
CA ILE A 1026 30.19 -35.37 -17.02
C ILE A 1026 30.49 -35.42 -18.52
N SER A 1027 30.67 -34.26 -19.15
CA SER A 1027 31.03 -34.17 -20.58
C SER A 1027 32.51 -34.48 -20.82
N GLU A 1028 32.87 -34.82 -22.06
CA GLU A 1028 34.27 -35.02 -22.43
C GLU A 1028 35.09 -33.74 -22.18
N GLY A 1029 36.27 -33.89 -21.57
CA GLY A 1029 37.14 -32.77 -21.22
C GLY A 1029 36.76 -32.02 -19.92
N ALA A 1030 35.63 -32.34 -19.29
CA ALA A 1030 35.26 -31.82 -17.98
C ALA A 1030 35.77 -32.73 -16.84
N VAL A 1031 35.90 -32.17 -15.64
CA VAL A 1031 36.45 -32.86 -14.46
C VAL A 1031 35.51 -32.74 -13.27
N LEU A 1032 35.22 -33.87 -12.63
CA LEU A 1032 34.67 -33.94 -11.28
C LEU A 1032 35.82 -34.24 -10.29
N GLU A 1033 36.09 -33.32 -9.39
CA GLU A 1033 37.16 -33.44 -8.39
C GLU A 1033 36.55 -33.82 -7.03
N LEU A 1034 36.93 -34.97 -6.50
CA LEU A 1034 36.47 -35.49 -5.21
C LEU A 1034 37.46 -35.11 -4.11
N ASP A 1035 37.35 -33.89 -3.61
CA ASP A 1035 38.24 -33.29 -2.60
C ASP A 1035 37.75 -33.55 -1.17
N PHE A 1036 37.57 -34.84 -0.86
CA PHE A 1036 37.19 -35.32 0.47
C PHE A 1036 37.75 -36.72 0.72
N LYS A 1037 37.64 -37.21 1.96
CA LYS A 1037 37.88 -38.61 2.31
C LYS A 1037 36.53 -39.31 2.53
N GLY A 1038 36.37 -40.49 1.94
CA GLY A 1038 35.14 -41.28 2.05
C GLY A 1038 34.44 -41.48 0.70
N GLU A 1039 33.17 -41.86 0.75
CA GLU A 1039 32.35 -42.25 -0.40
C GLU A 1039 31.10 -41.36 -0.51
N VAL A 1040 30.80 -40.87 -1.71
CA VAL A 1040 29.53 -40.22 -2.08
C VAL A 1040 28.73 -41.19 -2.93
N HIS A 1041 27.46 -41.44 -2.60
CA HIS A 1041 26.55 -42.12 -3.54
C HIS A 1041 25.75 -41.12 -4.35
N VAL A 1042 25.47 -41.46 -5.60
CA VAL A 1042 24.61 -40.72 -6.54
C VAL A 1042 23.65 -41.70 -7.21
N GLY A 1043 22.56 -41.20 -7.79
CA GLY A 1043 21.53 -42.07 -8.39
C GLY A 1043 21.94 -42.67 -9.72
N LYS A 1044 22.77 -41.97 -10.49
CA LYS A 1044 23.30 -42.39 -11.79
C LYS A 1044 24.57 -41.63 -12.11
N LEU A 1045 25.50 -42.25 -12.83
CA LEU A 1045 26.69 -41.60 -13.37
C LEU A 1045 26.76 -41.81 -14.90
N SER A 1046 27.02 -40.74 -15.64
CA SER A 1046 27.25 -40.79 -17.09
C SER A 1046 28.49 -39.98 -17.49
N PHE A 1047 29.24 -40.46 -18.47
CA PHE A 1047 30.39 -39.78 -19.04
C PHE A 1047 30.28 -39.72 -20.57
N GLY A 1048 30.49 -38.55 -21.18
CA GLY A 1048 30.40 -38.37 -22.64
C GLY A 1048 29.02 -38.72 -23.23
N GLY A 1049 27.95 -38.56 -22.44
CA GLY A 1049 26.59 -38.95 -22.83
C GLY A 1049 26.26 -40.45 -22.66
N ILE A 1050 27.22 -41.26 -22.20
CA ILE A 1050 27.05 -42.71 -22.00
C ILE A 1050 26.88 -42.99 -20.50
N ALA A 1051 25.82 -43.72 -20.14
CA ALA A 1051 25.62 -44.17 -18.76
C ALA A 1051 26.67 -45.22 -18.36
N LEU A 1052 27.30 -45.03 -17.20
CA LEU A 1052 28.30 -45.96 -16.68
C LEU A 1052 27.62 -47.05 -15.82
N PRO A 1053 28.15 -48.30 -15.81
CA PRO A 1053 27.62 -49.37 -14.97
C PRO A 1053 27.62 -49.01 -13.48
N ALA A 1054 26.78 -49.66 -12.67
CA ALA A 1054 26.83 -49.50 -11.22
C ALA A 1054 28.21 -49.93 -10.69
N GLY A 1055 28.82 -49.12 -9.84
CA GLY A 1055 30.18 -49.38 -9.36
C GLY A 1055 30.82 -48.22 -8.61
N THR A 1056 32.10 -48.38 -8.33
CA THR A 1056 32.91 -47.40 -7.61
C THR A 1056 33.85 -46.69 -8.58
N TYR A 1057 33.88 -45.36 -8.53
CA TYR A 1057 34.62 -44.50 -9.45
C TYR A 1057 35.52 -43.55 -8.65
N ASP A 1058 36.83 -43.57 -8.92
CA ASP A 1058 37.84 -42.76 -8.25
C ASP A 1058 38.93 -42.29 -9.24
N ALA A 1059 39.93 -41.55 -8.74
CA ALA A 1059 41.03 -41.07 -9.56
C ALA A 1059 41.95 -42.20 -10.09
N LYS A 1060 41.89 -43.42 -9.55
CA LYS A 1060 42.71 -44.55 -10.00
C LYS A 1060 42.04 -45.29 -11.16
N ASN A 1061 40.74 -45.55 -11.07
CA ASN A 1061 40.01 -46.33 -12.06
C ASN A 1061 39.30 -45.47 -13.12
N SER A 1062 39.10 -44.17 -12.86
CA SER A 1062 38.43 -43.23 -13.77
C SER A 1062 39.19 -41.90 -13.97
N PRO A 1063 40.53 -41.93 -14.19
CA PRO A 1063 41.38 -40.72 -14.19
C PRO A 1063 41.05 -39.72 -15.30
N LYS A 1064 40.30 -40.15 -16.33
CA LYS A 1064 39.92 -39.29 -17.47
C LYS A 1064 38.98 -38.15 -17.06
N PHE A 1065 38.15 -38.36 -16.04
CA PHE A 1065 37.12 -37.40 -15.64
C PHE A 1065 36.94 -37.28 -14.11
N ILE A 1066 37.59 -38.12 -13.31
CA ILE A 1066 37.64 -38.01 -11.85
C ILE A 1066 39.06 -37.68 -11.37
N LYS A 1067 39.17 -36.73 -10.43
CA LYS A 1067 40.39 -36.40 -9.68
C LYS A 1067 40.11 -36.38 -8.17
N GLY A 1068 41.15 -36.25 -7.35
CA GLY A 1068 41.03 -36.11 -5.89
C GLY A 1068 41.19 -37.42 -5.11
N SER A 1069 40.95 -37.36 -3.80
CA SER A 1069 41.11 -38.50 -2.87
C SER A 1069 39.83 -39.24 -2.54
N GLY A 1070 38.67 -38.68 -2.89
CA GLY A 1070 37.37 -39.24 -2.59
C GLY A 1070 36.95 -40.32 -3.57
N VAL A 1071 35.81 -40.94 -3.26
CA VAL A 1071 35.23 -42.04 -4.03
C VAL A 1071 33.77 -41.72 -4.37
N LEU A 1072 33.35 -41.98 -5.61
CA LEU A 1072 31.97 -41.83 -6.08
C LEU A 1072 31.37 -43.22 -6.36
N LYS A 1073 30.10 -43.43 -6.01
CA LYS A 1073 29.37 -44.67 -6.29
C LYS A 1073 27.99 -44.39 -6.88
N ASN A 1074 27.61 -45.14 -7.91
CA ASN A 1074 26.29 -45.06 -8.56
C ASN A 1074 25.56 -46.40 -8.63
#